data_AF-A0A938D789-F1
#
_entry.id   AF-A0A938D789-F1
#
_cell.length_a   1.000
_cell.length_b   1.000
_cell.length_c   1.000
_cell.angle_alpha   90.00
_cell.angle_beta   90.00
_cell.angle_gamma   90.00
#
_symmetry.space_group_name_H-M   'P 1'
#
loop_
_entity.id
_entity.type
_entity.pdbx_description
1 polymer ?
#
loop_
_entity_poly.entity_id
_entity_poly.type
_entity_poly.pdbx_seq_one_letter_code
_entity_poly.pdbx_strand_id
1 'polypeptide(L)'
;MSSIAALRWLKPPSVVEVRRPPRSAGTRRIVRHIAMLMVAAVSATFSITPDFTRAATLPPLAIIIRGHGFGHGRGMSQYGAYGWASIYNKTWQEILDFYYGGTGNTTSTIADADKVLLPSNLMTVRLQTLDNSQTAVQSDNSTAQWEADPAAKSYASLLAREVGDNIYDIWGSTTATCPSASGEPSGFTLIGNDIAGPITFRAANSAAPTAVSPIDLLGVCEPSSTSYPKGRVRYYRGVIRAVNDTAKSNRTVNAVDIDSYVRGVVPREMSASWGDTANRAGMNALRAQAVAARSYGLSESRYSYAKTCDSMSCQVYGGAALRDIGGTTKVIEENNTNLAVAETAGVILRTAQGAVFRSEYTSSNGGRTAGSPIAARVDDGDIAANATLKDWSRSLSAAKLQAKYPAIGIFTAIATDHDGAGGDFGGYATKVTITGTAGVVTRTAGQFDSDWDLNSPWFDTTAVYGAEPTDPIVGSILFVSDSTGLSIAAEFANLITIAYPNVNFQACTGRGIIGTTCTDGVTVVNASETPAIALIALGYNDDPATYDTEVQQLLSALVAKGVPRIVFVNMSTRSTNRSYRRSNDVLTAVAAANSNVTVLDWNAASADASKTRWFDSSKVHLTTTGRTEYVWWLRTQLDSLRQQGLLPTTAAPAALLPGLPLAKGHAGTMVKSLQRSLNATLGLKKKKALRIDGVYGAATIRAVRALQTGRSWTVTGQVDRATWELLGLATDPKTTTLSTGSVHPSVRTIHQALAKVLKRKVASTNSYSKATATLVRTFQQRAQLPVTGVVDGTTWAVLTATAART
;
A
#
# COMPACT_ATOMS: atom_id res chain seq x y z
N MET A 1 4.38 -9.11 65.88
CA MET A 1 4.13 -8.30 67.10
C MET A 1 2.86 -7.50 66.86
N SER A 2 1.81 -7.85 67.63
CA SER A 2 0.70 -7.02 68.17
C SER A 2 0.08 -5.92 67.27
N SER A 3 -1.24 -5.79 67.09
CA SER A 3 -2.36 -6.08 68.01
C SER A 3 -3.74 -5.90 67.33
N ILE A 4 -4.69 -6.77 67.72
CA ILE A 4 -6.11 -6.50 68.12
C ILE A 4 -7.10 -6.08 67.03
N ALA A 5 -8.37 -6.51 66.97
CA ALA A 5 -9.17 -7.66 67.45
C ALA A 5 -10.61 -7.47 66.89
N ALA A 6 -11.31 -8.56 66.54
CA ALA A 6 -12.72 -8.79 66.89
C ALA A 6 -13.20 -10.16 66.37
N LEU A 7 -13.61 -11.01 67.30
CA LEU A 7 -14.20 -12.34 67.13
C LEU A 7 -15.67 -12.29 66.67
N ARG A 8 -16.15 -13.33 65.94
CA ARG A 8 -17.11 -14.35 66.47
C ARG A 8 -17.47 -15.48 65.46
N TRP A 9 -17.14 -16.74 65.83
CA TRP A 9 -17.93 -18.01 65.91
C TRP A 9 -19.22 -18.13 65.03
N LEU A 10 -19.65 -19.21 64.34
CA LEU A 10 -19.50 -20.70 64.39
C LEU A 10 -20.09 -21.38 63.12
N LYS A 11 -19.35 -22.36 62.55
CA LYS A 11 -19.64 -23.77 62.10
C LYS A 11 -21.05 -24.31 61.63
N PRO A 12 -21.11 -25.48 60.91
CA PRO A 12 -21.90 -25.85 59.70
C PRO A 12 -22.98 -26.96 60.01
N PRO A 13 -23.27 -28.05 59.24
CA PRO A 13 -23.34 -28.44 57.79
C PRO A 13 -24.76 -28.99 57.39
N SER A 14 -25.12 -29.42 56.15
CA SER A 14 -25.08 -30.83 55.62
C SER A 14 -26.06 -30.96 54.42
N VAL A 15 -25.66 -31.51 53.25
CA VAL A 15 -26.00 -32.84 52.61
C VAL A 15 -27.50 -33.28 52.73
N VAL A 16 -28.30 -33.73 51.74
CA VAL A 16 -28.25 -34.83 50.72
C VAL A 16 -29.48 -34.64 49.78
N GLU A 17 -29.32 -34.50 48.46
CA GLU A 17 -29.63 -35.47 47.37
C GLU A 17 -31.08 -36.03 47.29
N VAL A 18 -31.77 -35.88 46.14
CA VAL A 18 -32.50 -36.95 45.41
C VAL A 18 -32.70 -36.52 43.93
N ARG A 19 -32.41 -37.43 43.00
CA ARG A 19 -32.57 -37.31 41.54
C ARG A 19 -33.94 -37.82 41.03
N ARG A 20 -34.44 -37.13 39.98
CA ARG A 20 -35.22 -37.58 38.78
C ARG A 20 -36.65 -38.13 39.00
N PRO A 21 -37.62 -37.92 38.07
CA PRO A 21 -37.52 -38.28 36.64
C PRO A 21 -38.20 -37.32 35.61
N PRO A 22 -38.13 -37.63 34.29
CA PRO A 22 -38.57 -36.75 33.19
C PRO A 22 -39.83 -37.25 32.45
N ARG A 23 -40.52 -36.37 31.70
CA ARG A 23 -40.89 -36.54 30.27
C ARG A 23 -42.04 -35.62 29.79
N SER A 24 -41.74 -34.88 28.72
CA SER A 24 -42.48 -34.63 27.45
C SER A 24 -43.98 -34.26 27.38
N ALA A 25 -44.23 -33.35 26.40
CA ALA A 25 -45.44 -33.14 25.58
C ALA A 25 -46.63 -32.45 26.28
N GLY A 26 -47.41 -31.55 25.68
CA GLY A 26 -47.45 -30.97 24.34
C GLY A 26 -48.60 -29.93 24.30
N THR A 27 -48.32 -28.79 23.68
CA THR A 27 -49.16 -28.00 22.75
C THR A 27 -50.63 -27.58 23.05
N ARG A 28 -50.85 -26.26 22.85
CA ARG A 28 -52.09 -25.49 22.47
C ARG A 28 -52.98 -25.00 23.64
N ARG A 29 -53.56 -23.79 23.70
CA ARG A 29 -53.50 -22.47 23.03
C ARG A 29 -54.64 -21.62 23.69
N ILE A 30 -54.61 -20.28 23.60
CA ILE A 30 -55.69 -19.27 23.85
C ILE A 30 -55.68 -18.66 25.28
N VAL A 31 -55.01 -17.51 25.54
CA VAL A 31 -55.33 -16.07 25.30
C VAL A 31 -56.22 -15.44 26.40
N ARG A 32 -55.65 -14.56 27.27
CA ARG A 32 -55.88 -13.07 27.32
C ARG A 32 -55.25 -12.36 28.56
N HIS A 33 -54.25 -11.52 28.28
CA HIS A 33 -54.02 -10.12 28.72
C HIS A 33 -53.43 -9.74 30.10
N ILE A 34 -52.57 -8.70 30.02
CA ILE A 34 -52.00 -7.74 31.01
C ILE A 34 -50.52 -8.02 31.33
N ALA A 35 -49.56 -7.57 30.52
CA ALA A 35 -48.96 -6.22 30.42
C ALA A 35 -47.73 -6.01 31.34
N MET A 36 -46.53 -6.01 30.75
CA MET A 36 -45.48 -5.02 31.01
C MET A 36 -44.37 -5.13 29.95
N LEU A 37 -44.09 -4.00 29.31
CA LEU A 37 -43.08 -3.82 28.27
C LEU A 37 -41.66 -4.00 28.84
N MET A 38 -40.89 -4.88 28.22
CA MET A 38 -39.44 -4.76 28.08
C MET A 38 -39.16 -4.77 26.58
N VAL A 39 -38.80 -3.61 26.03
CA VAL A 39 -38.35 -3.45 24.64
C VAL A 39 -36.95 -4.06 24.55
N ALA A 40 -36.88 -5.35 24.25
CA ALA A 40 -35.67 -5.95 23.70
C ALA A 40 -35.61 -5.58 22.22
N ALA A 41 -34.84 -4.54 21.89
CA ALA A 41 -34.43 -4.28 20.52
C ALA A 41 -33.53 -5.43 20.06
N VAL A 42 -34.12 -6.42 19.38
CA VAL A 42 -33.38 -7.45 18.67
C VAL A 42 -32.75 -6.76 17.46
N SER A 43 -31.46 -6.43 17.59
CA SER A 43 -30.61 -6.08 16.46
C SER A 43 -30.46 -7.30 15.57
N ALA A 44 -31.42 -7.50 14.66
CA ALA A 44 -31.24 -8.40 13.53
C ALA A 44 -30.16 -7.79 12.63
N THR A 45 -28.92 -8.25 12.80
CA THR A 45 -27.84 -8.04 11.83
C THR A 45 -28.26 -8.73 10.52
N PHE A 46 -28.83 -7.97 9.60
CA PHE A 46 -28.89 -8.39 8.20
C PHE A 46 -27.46 -8.42 7.67
N SER A 47 -26.87 -9.61 7.60
CA SER A 47 -25.76 -9.86 6.69
C SER A 47 -26.30 -9.73 5.27
N ILE A 48 -26.27 -8.52 4.73
CA ILE A 48 -26.41 -8.31 3.29
C ILE A 48 -25.10 -8.83 2.69
N THR A 49 -25.07 -10.11 2.31
CA THR A 49 -24.12 -10.56 1.30
C THR A 49 -24.48 -9.80 0.02
N PRO A 50 -23.60 -8.97 -0.55
CA PRO A 50 -23.90 -8.36 -1.84
C PRO A 50 -24.12 -9.49 -2.85
N ASP A 51 -25.31 -9.52 -3.44
CA ASP A 51 -25.64 -10.41 -4.55
C ASP A 51 -24.80 -9.97 -5.75
N PHE A 52 -23.77 -10.75 -6.09
CA PHE A 52 -22.78 -10.42 -7.13
C PHE A 52 -23.24 -10.75 -8.55
N THR A 53 -24.54 -10.87 -8.80
CA THR A 53 -25.05 -11.00 -10.17
C THR A 53 -25.20 -9.63 -10.86
N ARG A 54 -24.11 -8.85 -10.90
CA ARG A 54 -24.01 -7.62 -11.70
C ARG A 54 -23.87 -8.00 -13.18
N ALA A 55 -24.76 -7.50 -14.03
CA ALA A 55 -24.74 -7.75 -15.47
C ALA A 55 -23.36 -7.43 -16.07
N ALA A 56 -22.76 -8.42 -16.76
CA ALA A 56 -21.42 -8.39 -17.31
C ALA A 56 -21.27 -7.42 -18.51
N THR A 57 -21.35 -6.09 -18.30
CA THR A 57 -21.29 -5.12 -19.41
C THR A 57 -20.32 -3.94 -19.27
N LEU A 58 -19.85 -3.57 -18.08
CA LEU A 58 -18.89 -2.48 -17.91
C LEU A 58 -17.55 -3.00 -17.35
N PRO A 59 -16.40 -2.63 -17.94
CA PRO A 59 -15.11 -3.00 -17.39
C PRO A 59 -14.88 -2.28 -16.04
N PRO A 60 -14.21 -2.93 -15.08
CA PRO A 60 -13.76 -2.27 -13.87
C PRO A 60 -12.76 -1.16 -14.20
N LEU A 61 -12.84 -0.07 -13.45
CA LEU A 61 -12.02 1.14 -13.65
C LEU A 61 -10.97 1.33 -12.56
N ALA A 62 -11.06 0.55 -11.47
CA ALA A 62 -10.06 0.46 -10.42
C ALA A 62 -10.16 -0.89 -9.70
N ILE A 63 -9.25 -1.12 -8.76
CA ILE A 63 -9.34 -2.17 -7.74
C ILE A 63 -9.08 -1.56 -6.36
N ILE A 64 -9.66 -2.17 -5.34
CA ILE A 64 -9.23 -2.02 -3.95
C ILE A 64 -8.53 -3.32 -3.56
N ILE A 65 -7.40 -3.19 -2.88
CA ILE A 65 -6.66 -4.29 -2.29
C ILE A 65 -6.82 -4.13 -0.78
N ARG A 66 -7.30 -5.17 -0.09
CA ARG A 66 -7.36 -5.22 1.37
C ARG A 66 -6.53 -6.38 1.85
N GLY A 67 -5.70 -6.16 2.85
CA GLY A 67 -4.85 -7.21 3.38
C GLY A 67 -4.48 -7.02 4.84
N HIS A 68 -3.69 -7.97 5.32
CA HIS A 68 -3.34 -8.09 6.72
C HIS A 68 -1.84 -8.16 7.00
N GLY A 69 -1.41 -7.68 8.16
CA GLY A 69 -0.03 -7.81 8.62
C GLY A 69 0.99 -6.90 7.92
N PHE A 70 2.26 -7.20 8.16
CA PHE A 70 3.42 -6.49 7.60
C PHE A 70 4.60 -7.45 7.48
N GLY A 71 4.92 -7.84 6.25
CA GLY A 71 5.88 -8.89 5.90
C GLY A 71 5.20 -10.19 5.45
N HIS A 72 6.01 -11.21 5.14
CA HIS A 72 5.55 -12.39 4.42
C HIS A 72 4.76 -13.40 5.27
N GLY A 73 4.62 -13.21 6.59
CA GLY A 73 3.77 -14.06 7.43
C GLY A 73 4.32 -15.43 7.80
N ARG A 74 5.49 -15.82 7.28
CA ARG A 74 6.07 -17.17 7.47
C ARG A 74 6.92 -17.20 8.73
N GLY A 75 6.76 -18.26 9.52
CA GLY A 75 7.45 -18.47 10.78
C GLY A 75 7.09 -17.43 11.85
N MET A 76 8.07 -16.97 12.62
CA MET A 76 7.82 -16.14 13.79
C MET A 76 7.42 -14.70 13.44
N SER A 77 6.30 -14.22 13.99
CA SER A 77 6.03 -12.78 14.01
C SER A 77 6.88 -12.10 15.07
N GLN A 78 7.57 -11.01 14.74
CA GLN A 78 8.35 -10.22 15.69
C GLN A 78 7.42 -9.54 16.71
N TYR A 79 6.35 -8.90 16.23
CA TYR A 79 5.31 -8.34 17.11
C TYR A 79 4.59 -9.44 17.88
N GLY A 80 4.36 -10.60 17.25
CA GLY A 80 3.73 -11.73 17.93
C GLY A 80 4.57 -12.30 19.05
N ALA A 81 5.86 -12.57 18.82
CA ALA A 81 6.81 -12.96 19.86
C ALA A 81 6.85 -11.92 21.00
N TYR A 82 6.82 -10.63 20.66
CA TYR A 82 6.74 -9.56 21.65
C TYR A 82 5.46 -9.61 22.48
N GLY A 83 4.29 -9.80 21.87
CA GLY A 83 3.02 -9.92 22.59
C GLY A 83 2.94 -11.18 23.44
N TRP A 84 3.36 -12.33 22.91
CA TRP A 84 3.48 -13.57 23.68
C TRP A 84 4.36 -13.39 24.91
N ALA A 85 5.50 -12.71 24.77
CA ALA A 85 6.41 -12.43 25.86
C ALA A 85 5.86 -11.41 26.86
N SER A 86 5.42 -10.23 26.40
CA SER A 86 5.13 -9.07 27.24
C SER A 86 3.70 -9.03 27.79
N ILE A 87 2.75 -9.68 27.12
CA ILE A 87 1.32 -9.66 27.47
C ILE A 87 0.90 -11.02 28.03
N TYR A 88 1.32 -12.11 27.37
CA TYR A 88 0.96 -13.48 27.77
C TYR A 88 2.04 -14.17 28.61
N ASN A 89 3.12 -13.47 28.96
CA ASN A 89 4.21 -13.93 29.84
C ASN A 89 4.81 -15.29 29.41
N LYS A 90 4.91 -15.54 28.10
CA LYS A 90 5.51 -16.75 27.55
C LYS A 90 7.02 -16.72 27.62
N THR A 91 7.60 -17.89 27.91
CA THR A 91 9.04 -18.12 27.80
C THR A 91 9.46 -18.15 26.34
N TRP A 92 10.75 -17.89 26.06
CA TRP A 92 11.24 -17.92 24.68
C TRP A 92 11.13 -19.31 24.05
N GLN A 93 11.20 -20.39 24.84
CA GLN A 93 10.97 -21.75 24.37
C GLN A 93 9.53 -21.98 23.94
N GLU A 94 8.54 -21.54 24.74
CA GLU A 94 7.12 -21.63 24.36
C GLU A 94 6.82 -20.79 23.10
N ILE A 95 7.47 -19.64 22.95
CA ILE A 95 7.35 -18.80 21.74
C ILE A 95 7.89 -19.56 20.52
N LEU A 96 9.09 -20.13 20.63
CA LEU A 96 9.67 -20.93 19.53
C LEU A 96 8.82 -22.17 19.21
N ASP A 97 8.28 -22.85 20.22
CA ASP A 97 7.41 -24.01 20.04
C ASP A 97 6.10 -23.63 19.31
N PHE A 98 5.49 -22.50 19.68
CA PHE A 98 4.31 -21.98 19.01
C PHE A 98 4.55 -21.76 17.51
N TYR A 99 5.64 -21.09 17.14
CA TYR A 99 5.93 -20.77 15.74
C TYR A 99 6.55 -21.91 14.95
N TYR A 100 7.36 -22.77 15.58
CA TYR A 100 8.21 -23.74 14.89
C TYR A 100 7.96 -25.19 15.29
N GLY A 101 7.38 -25.48 16.45
CA GLY A 101 7.25 -26.82 17.02
C GLY A 101 6.27 -27.75 16.30
N GLY A 102 5.28 -27.19 15.57
CA GLY A 102 4.19 -27.93 14.92
C GLY A 102 4.57 -28.99 13.88
N THR A 103 5.85 -29.14 13.55
CA THR A 103 6.37 -30.16 12.61
C THR A 103 7.35 -31.14 13.27
N GLY A 104 7.36 -31.22 14.60
CA GLY A 104 8.31 -32.03 15.37
C GLY A 104 9.70 -31.40 15.46
N ASN A 105 9.80 -30.11 15.19
CA ASN A 105 11.05 -29.38 15.33
C ASN A 105 11.42 -29.23 16.80
N THR A 106 12.71 -29.30 17.10
CA THR A 106 13.22 -29.17 18.47
C THR A 106 14.32 -28.11 18.55
N THR A 107 14.58 -27.63 19.75
CA THR A 107 15.79 -26.85 20.02
C THR A 107 16.96 -27.78 20.37
N SER A 108 18.17 -27.37 20.02
CA SER A 108 19.41 -28.05 20.40
C SER A 108 20.57 -27.06 20.40
N THR A 109 21.70 -27.42 21.02
CA THR A 109 22.94 -26.63 20.91
C THR A 109 23.71 -27.04 19.66
N ILE A 110 24.38 -26.09 19.03
CA ILE A 110 25.33 -26.32 17.93
C ILE A 110 26.37 -27.37 18.34
N ALA A 111 26.53 -28.38 17.50
CA ALA A 111 27.56 -29.40 17.58
C ALA A 111 28.65 -29.17 16.53
N ASP A 112 29.77 -29.89 16.63
CA ASP A 112 30.86 -29.78 15.64
C ASP A 112 30.40 -30.16 14.22
N ALA A 113 29.43 -31.08 14.10
CA ALA A 113 28.83 -31.43 12.82
C ALA A 113 28.13 -30.25 12.13
N ASP A 114 27.58 -29.29 12.87
CA ASP A 114 26.94 -28.10 12.28
C ASP A 114 27.98 -27.09 11.80
N LYS A 115 29.16 -27.05 12.44
CA LYS A 115 30.27 -26.18 12.01
C LYS A 115 30.81 -26.59 10.64
N VAL A 116 30.70 -27.87 10.28
CA VAL A 116 31.03 -28.37 8.93
C VAL A 116 30.15 -27.74 7.84
N LEU A 117 28.95 -27.27 8.20
CA LEU A 117 28.09 -26.53 7.26
C LEU A 117 28.69 -25.17 6.90
N LEU A 118 29.63 -24.63 7.68
CA LEU A 118 30.18 -23.29 7.55
C LEU A 118 31.58 -23.31 6.89
N PRO A 119 31.88 -22.41 5.93
CA PRO A 119 33.23 -22.28 5.39
C PRO A 119 34.24 -21.92 6.48
N SER A 120 35.25 -22.78 6.67
CA SER A 120 36.25 -22.64 7.74
C SER A 120 35.62 -22.51 9.14
N ASN A 121 34.47 -23.16 9.39
CA ASN A 121 33.69 -23.06 10.63
C ASN A 121 33.15 -21.65 10.95
N LEU A 122 33.09 -20.74 9.97
CA LEU A 122 32.61 -19.36 10.14
C LEU A 122 31.37 -19.08 9.29
N MET A 123 30.48 -18.25 9.84
CA MET A 123 29.40 -17.65 9.08
C MET A 123 30.00 -16.66 8.06
N THR A 124 29.63 -16.77 6.78
CA THR A 124 30.14 -15.91 5.72
C THR A 124 29.02 -15.08 5.09
N VAL A 125 29.18 -13.76 5.15
CA VAL A 125 28.17 -12.78 4.71
C VAL A 125 28.73 -11.95 3.56
N ARG A 126 28.09 -12.02 2.39
CA ARG A 126 28.36 -11.08 1.28
C ARG A 126 27.89 -9.68 1.67
N LEU A 127 28.79 -8.69 1.60
CA LEU A 127 28.49 -7.29 1.88
C LEU A 127 28.08 -6.58 0.58
N GLN A 128 26.77 -6.47 0.31
CA GLN A 128 26.27 -6.09 -1.02
C GLN A 128 26.58 -4.63 -1.39
N THR A 129 26.72 -3.74 -0.40
CA THR A 129 27.14 -2.35 -0.62
C THR A 129 28.52 -2.24 -1.29
N LEU A 130 29.32 -3.30 -1.25
CA LEU A 130 30.69 -3.36 -1.79
C LEU A 130 30.80 -4.19 -3.07
N ASP A 131 29.69 -4.63 -3.64
CA ASP A 131 29.71 -5.42 -4.88
C ASP A 131 30.45 -4.66 -6.00
N ASN A 132 31.44 -5.33 -6.60
CA ASN A 132 32.32 -4.79 -7.64
C ASN A 132 33.22 -3.62 -7.21
N SER A 133 33.26 -3.30 -5.91
CA SER A 133 34.20 -2.32 -5.34
C SER A 133 35.44 -3.03 -4.82
N GLN A 134 36.57 -2.31 -4.71
CA GLN A 134 37.76 -2.81 -4.01
C GLN A 134 37.46 -3.08 -2.52
N THR A 135 38.16 -4.03 -1.91
CA THR A 135 38.00 -4.34 -0.49
C THR A 135 39.02 -3.57 0.33
N ALA A 136 38.57 -2.54 1.05
CA ALA A 136 39.43 -1.74 1.91
C ALA A 136 38.94 -1.75 3.36
N VAL A 137 39.88 -1.86 4.30
CA VAL A 137 39.62 -1.87 5.74
C VAL A 137 40.51 -0.87 6.46
N GLN A 138 40.00 -0.35 7.57
CA GLN A 138 40.71 0.46 8.55
C GLN A 138 40.72 -0.24 9.90
N SER A 139 41.74 0.07 10.69
CA SER A 139 41.81 -0.23 12.11
C SER A 139 42.18 1.05 12.84
N ASP A 140 41.30 1.51 13.73
CA ASP A 140 41.49 2.79 14.42
C ASP A 140 42.67 2.73 15.42
N ASN A 141 43.02 1.53 15.89
CA ASN A 141 44.17 1.27 16.77
C ASN A 141 45.40 0.70 16.03
N SER A 142 45.41 0.74 14.69
CA SER A 142 46.52 0.27 13.85
C SER A 142 46.89 -1.21 14.03
N THR A 143 45.89 -2.08 14.19
CA THR A 143 46.05 -3.53 14.37
C THR A 143 45.56 -4.37 13.18
N ALA A 144 45.28 -3.74 12.03
CA ALA A 144 44.87 -4.49 10.84
C ALA A 144 46.05 -5.29 10.29
N GLN A 145 45.82 -6.56 9.97
CA GLN A 145 46.83 -7.47 9.43
C GLN A 145 46.26 -8.20 8.21
N TRP A 146 47.10 -8.39 7.21
CA TRP A 146 46.83 -9.34 6.13
C TRP A 146 47.35 -10.72 6.57
N GLU A 147 46.48 -11.74 6.57
CA GLU A 147 46.82 -13.05 7.15
C GLU A 147 48.03 -13.72 6.50
N ALA A 148 48.26 -13.50 5.21
CA ALA A 148 49.38 -14.06 4.47
C ALA A 148 50.55 -13.06 4.31
N ASP A 149 50.56 -11.96 5.07
CA ASP A 149 51.66 -11.00 5.04
C ASP A 149 52.96 -11.67 5.49
N PRO A 150 53.98 -11.79 4.62
CA PRO A 150 55.26 -12.41 4.97
C PRO A 150 56.01 -11.63 6.07
N ALA A 151 55.74 -10.33 6.23
CA ALA A 151 56.34 -9.50 7.26
C ALA A 151 55.57 -9.50 8.59
N ALA A 152 54.37 -10.09 8.62
CA ALA A 152 53.46 -10.12 9.77
C ALA A 152 53.25 -8.73 10.42
N LYS A 153 53.19 -7.66 9.61
CA LYS A 153 53.07 -6.28 10.08
C LYS A 153 51.62 -5.92 10.37
N SER A 154 51.46 -4.96 11.28
CA SER A 154 50.17 -4.31 11.55
C SER A 154 50.08 -2.96 10.85
N TYR A 155 48.89 -2.64 10.40
CA TYR A 155 48.57 -1.46 9.59
C TYR A 155 47.36 -0.73 10.16
N ALA A 156 47.27 0.56 9.87
CA ALA A 156 46.08 1.37 10.13
C ALA A 156 45.05 1.23 9.01
N SER A 157 45.48 0.90 7.79
CA SER A 157 44.58 0.59 6.68
C SER A 157 45.18 -0.43 5.73
N LEU A 158 44.33 -1.30 5.19
CA LEU A 158 44.68 -2.30 4.19
C LEU A 158 43.70 -2.21 3.02
N LEU A 159 44.21 -2.49 1.82
CA LEU A 159 43.43 -2.51 0.58
C LEU A 159 43.81 -3.75 -0.22
N ALA A 160 42.80 -4.51 -0.65
CA ALA A 160 42.91 -5.49 -1.71
C ALA A 160 42.18 -4.95 -2.94
N ARG A 161 42.92 -4.75 -4.03
CA ARG A 161 42.39 -4.32 -5.32
C ARG A 161 42.60 -5.40 -6.35
N GLU A 162 41.51 -5.81 -7.00
CA GLU A 162 41.57 -6.79 -8.06
C GLU A 162 42.27 -6.22 -9.30
N VAL A 163 43.26 -6.95 -9.82
CA VAL A 163 44.05 -6.62 -11.03
C VAL A 163 43.92 -7.67 -12.13
N GLY A 164 43.36 -8.84 -11.80
CA GLY A 164 42.97 -9.89 -12.72
C GLY A 164 42.01 -10.86 -12.02
N ASP A 165 41.47 -11.85 -12.75
CA ASP A 165 40.48 -12.80 -12.22
C ASP A 165 40.94 -13.43 -10.90
N ASN A 166 40.37 -13.00 -9.77
CA ASN A 166 40.73 -13.45 -8.43
C ASN A 166 42.23 -13.25 -8.09
N ILE A 167 42.86 -12.23 -8.68
CA ILE A 167 44.25 -11.80 -8.44
C ILE A 167 44.23 -10.35 -7.94
N TYR A 168 44.98 -10.08 -6.86
CA TYR A 168 44.90 -8.84 -6.11
C TYR A 168 46.26 -8.21 -5.84
N ASP A 169 46.33 -6.89 -6.01
CA ASP A 169 47.35 -6.07 -5.38
C ASP A 169 46.91 -5.70 -3.96
N ILE A 170 47.84 -5.84 -3.03
CA ILE A 170 47.61 -5.60 -1.60
C ILE A 170 48.46 -4.44 -1.14
N TRP A 171 47.81 -3.46 -0.54
CA TRP A 171 48.43 -2.22 -0.09
C TRP A 171 48.21 -2.03 1.40
N GLY A 172 49.22 -1.49 2.10
CA GLY A 172 49.16 -1.15 3.51
C GLY A 172 49.52 0.30 3.80
N SER A 173 48.87 0.89 4.80
CA SER A 173 49.17 2.23 5.30
C SER A 173 49.25 2.26 6.83
N THR A 174 50.15 3.10 7.35
CA THR A 174 50.24 3.41 8.79
C THR A 174 49.29 4.54 9.20
N THR A 175 48.53 5.11 8.26
CA THR A 175 47.51 6.14 8.53
C THR A 175 46.13 5.58 8.26
N ALA A 176 45.21 5.73 9.23
CA ALA A 176 43.84 5.25 9.08
C ALA A 176 43.08 6.11 8.07
N THR A 177 42.85 5.58 6.87
CA THR A 177 42.15 6.29 5.80
C THR A 177 41.50 5.32 4.81
N CYS A 178 40.37 5.73 4.21
CA CYS A 178 39.78 4.96 3.11
C CYS A 178 40.48 5.36 1.81
N PRO A 179 41.00 4.40 1.04
CA PRO A 179 41.73 4.69 -0.20
C PRO A 179 40.81 5.18 -1.31
N SER A 180 41.39 5.84 -2.32
CA SER A 180 40.69 6.19 -3.55
C SER A 180 40.18 4.94 -4.28
N ALA A 181 39.00 5.04 -4.90
CA ALA A 181 38.36 3.92 -5.61
C ALA A 181 39.14 3.43 -6.86
N SER A 182 40.06 4.24 -7.37
CA SER A 182 40.89 3.96 -8.54
C SER A 182 42.26 4.64 -8.41
N GLY A 183 43.19 4.26 -9.29
CA GLY A 183 44.56 4.78 -9.32
C GLY A 183 45.38 4.37 -8.09
N GLU A 184 46.68 4.65 -8.09
CA GLU A 184 47.52 4.32 -6.94
C GLU A 184 47.01 4.99 -5.65
N PRO A 185 46.79 4.21 -4.57
CA PRO A 185 46.25 4.74 -3.33
C PRO A 185 47.29 5.62 -2.61
N SER A 186 47.02 6.93 -2.52
CA SER A 186 47.92 7.88 -1.84
C SER A 186 48.11 7.53 -0.36
N GLY A 187 49.37 7.51 0.10
CA GLY A 187 49.72 7.19 1.48
C GLY A 187 49.74 5.69 1.80
N PHE A 188 49.66 4.83 0.80
CA PHE A 188 49.81 3.38 0.94
C PHE A 188 51.09 2.90 0.26
N THR A 189 51.61 1.77 0.75
CA THR A 189 52.73 1.04 0.15
C THR A 189 52.23 -0.30 -0.37
N LEU A 190 52.67 -0.73 -1.56
CA LEU A 190 52.39 -2.05 -2.09
C LEU A 190 53.14 -3.09 -1.25
N ILE A 191 52.40 -4.04 -0.66
CA ILE A 191 52.93 -5.09 0.23
C ILE A 191 52.73 -6.49 -0.33
N GLY A 192 51.87 -6.64 -1.34
CA GLY A 192 51.72 -7.86 -2.14
C GLY A 192 51.31 -7.49 -3.56
N ASN A 193 51.94 -8.11 -4.56
CA ASN A 193 51.71 -7.86 -5.98
C ASN A 193 51.18 -9.14 -6.63
N ASP A 194 50.12 -9.04 -7.43
CA ASP A 194 49.52 -10.19 -8.15
C ASP A 194 49.20 -11.41 -7.26
N ILE A 195 48.65 -11.17 -6.07
CA ILE A 195 48.37 -12.22 -5.09
C ILE A 195 47.05 -12.93 -5.41
N ALA A 196 47.10 -14.25 -5.51
CA ALA A 196 45.90 -15.06 -5.69
C ALA A 196 44.97 -14.97 -4.46
N GLY A 197 43.68 -14.74 -4.71
CA GLY A 197 42.63 -14.71 -3.69
C GLY A 197 42.26 -16.12 -3.17
N PRO A 198 41.53 -16.22 -2.04
CA PRO A 198 40.93 -15.11 -1.30
C PRO A 198 41.95 -14.33 -0.45
N ILE A 199 41.81 -13.01 -0.38
CA ILE A 199 42.62 -12.17 0.51
C ILE A 199 41.89 -11.97 1.82
N THR A 200 42.51 -12.31 2.96
CA THR A 200 41.89 -12.17 4.29
C THR A 200 42.58 -11.11 5.13
N PHE A 201 41.80 -10.12 5.57
CA PHE A 201 42.20 -9.11 6.54
C PHE A 201 41.58 -9.41 7.91
N ARG A 202 42.40 -9.28 8.96
CA ARG A 202 41.99 -9.47 10.35
C ARG A 202 42.46 -8.31 11.23
N ALA A 203 41.86 -8.16 12.40
CA ALA A 203 42.41 -7.37 13.50
C ALA A 203 42.91 -8.29 14.61
N ALA A 204 43.81 -7.82 15.49
CA ALA A 204 44.38 -8.62 16.57
C ALA A 204 43.32 -9.30 17.46
N ASN A 205 42.19 -8.62 17.72
CA ASN A 205 41.10 -9.12 18.57
C ASN A 205 39.86 -9.59 17.78
N SER A 206 39.98 -9.78 16.47
CA SER A 206 38.85 -10.06 15.56
C SER A 206 38.05 -11.33 15.90
N ALA A 207 38.67 -12.31 16.55
CA ALA A 207 38.05 -13.57 16.95
C ALA A 207 37.44 -13.58 18.37
N ALA A 208 37.56 -12.49 19.13
CA ALA A 208 37.07 -12.46 20.51
C ALA A 208 35.52 -12.48 20.56
N PRO A 209 34.89 -13.46 21.25
CA PRO A 209 33.44 -13.60 21.31
C PRO A 209 32.76 -12.61 22.28
N THR A 210 33.53 -11.86 23.07
CA THR A 210 33.07 -10.87 24.05
C THR A 210 32.81 -9.50 23.41
N ALA A 211 32.23 -8.55 24.15
CA ALA A 211 32.03 -7.18 23.68
C ALA A 211 33.39 -6.52 23.43
N VAL A 212 33.76 -6.37 22.16
CA VAL A 212 34.98 -5.70 21.70
C VAL A 212 34.60 -4.25 21.36
N SER A 213 35.42 -3.30 21.79
CA SER A 213 35.21 -1.89 21.42
C SER A 213 35.32 -1.75 19.90
N PRO A 214 34.50 -0.93 19.22
CA PRO A 214 34.58 -0.74 17.77
C PRO A 214 35.99 -0.39 17.26
N ILE A 215 36.81 0.29 18.06
CA ILE A 215 38.18 0.66 17.70
C ILE A 215 39.13 -0.53 17.57
N ASP A 216 38.76 -1.69 18.13
CA ASP A 216 39.53 -2.93 18.07
C ASP A 216 39.06 -3.87 16.95
N LEU A 217 38.05 -3.44 16.17
CA LEU A 217 37.48 -4.17 15.03
C LEU A 217 38.00 -3.62 13.70
N LEU A 218 37.80 -4.39 12.63
CA LEU A 218 38.04 -3.88 11.27
C LEU A 218 36.84 -3.06 10.80
N GLY A 219 37.11 -1.82 10.42
CA GLY A 219 36.19 -0.92 9.74
C GLY A 219 36.31 -1.06 8.22
N VAL A 220 35.29 -1.59 7.55
CA VAL A 220 35.24 -1.69 6.09
C VAL A 220 34.81 -0.35 5.48
N CYS A 221 35.53 0.08 4.45
CA CYS A 221 35.26 1.33 3.73
C CYS A 221 34.12 1.16 2.71
N GLU A 222 32.94 1.70 3.03
CA GLU A 222 31.80 1.81 2.13
C GLU A 222 31.94 3.03 1.21
N PRO A 223 31.60 2.89 -0.09
CA PRO A 223 31.64 4.00 -1.05
C PRO A 223 30.63 5.10 -0.68
N SER A 224 30.73 6.27 -1.31
CA SER A 224 29.78 7.36 -1.08
C SER A 224 28.35 7.00 -1.51
N SER A 225 27.37 7.57 -0.81
CA SER A 225 25.95 7.46 -1.15
C SER A 225 25.23 8.79 -0.96
N THR A 226 23.96 8.87 -1.34
CA THR A 226 23.11 10.04 -1.06
C THR A 226 22.94 10.31 0.43
N SER A 227 23.00 9.27 1.28
CA SER A 227 22.87 9.40 2.74
C SER A 227 24.19 9.70 3.45
N TYR A 228 25.32 9.35 2.85
CA TYR A 228 26.67 9.60 3.38
C TYR A 228 27.61 9.97 2.21
N PRO A 229 27.62 11.24 1.78
CA PRO A 229 28.28 11.67 0.53
C PRO A 229 29.81 11.49 0.52
N LYS A 230 30.44 11.41 1.69
CA LYS A 230 31.88 11.18 1.81
C LYS A 230 32.27 9.70 1.88
N GLY A 231 31.31 8.79 1.94
CA GLY A 231 31.53 7.40 2.30
C GLY A 231 31.40 7.16 3.80
N ARG A 232 31.50 5.88 4.20
CA ARG A 232 31.31 5.42 5.59
C ARG A 232 32.31 4.32 5.90
N VAL A 233 32.72 4.24 7.16
CA VAL A 233 33.43 3.09 7.73
C VAL A 233 32.44 2.29 8.56
N ARG A 234 32.28 1.00 8.25
CA ARG A 234 31.42 0.09 9.03
C ARG A 234 32.24 -1.02 9.65
N TYR A 235 32.10 -1.18 10.96
CA TYR A 235 32.92 -2.08 11.75
C TYR A 235 32.26 -3.46 11.84
N TYR A 236 33.05 -4.49 11.62
CA TYR A 236 32.60 -5.88 11.64
C TYR A 236 33.46 -6.71 12.60
N ARG A 237 32.82 -7.71 13.20
CA ARG A 237 33.50 -8.78 13.95
C ARG A 237 34.08 -9.80 12.98
N GLY A 238 35.05 -10.59 13.42
CA GLY A 238 35.71 -11.57 12.56
C GLY A 238 36.61 -10.91 11.52
N VAL A 239 36.75 -11.58 10.38
CA VAL A 239 37.67 -11.20 9.30
C VAL A 239 36.92 -10.69 8.07
N ILE A 240 37.62 -9.93 7.23
CA ILE A 240 37.10 -9.41 5.96
C ILE A 240 37.87 -10.07 4.82
N ARG A 241 37.16 -10.59 3.85
CA ARG A 241 37.73 -11.30 2.69
C ARG A 241 37.40 -10.60 1.39
N ALA A 242 38.40 -10.43 0.53
CA ALA A 242 38.21 -10.12 -0.88
C ALA A 242 38.19 -11.44 -1.67
N VAL A 243 37.12 -11.65 -2.44
CA VAL A 243 36.90 -12.88 -3.22
C VAL A 243 36.26 -12.55 -4.56
N ASN A 244 36.33 -13.47 -5.51
CA ASN A 244 35.48 -13.46 -6.69
C ASN A 244 34.24 -14.34 -6.52
N ASP A 245 33.14 -13.94 -7.16
CA ASP A 245 32.03 -14.85 -7.39
C ASP A 245 32.26 -15.77 -8.60
N THR A 246 31.29 -16.63 -8.89
CA THR A 246 31.35 -17.54 -10.05
C THR A 246 31.36 -16.82 -11.40
N ALA A 247 30.96 -15.55 -11.43
CA ALA A 247 31.02 -14.68 -12.60
C ALA A 247 32.29 -13.80 -12.61
N LYS A 248 33.29 -14.13 -11.77
CA LYS A 248 34.57 -13.42 -11.66
C LYS A 248 34.43 -11.95 -11.26
N SER A 249 33.34 -11.61 -10.61
CA SER A 249 33.12 -10.25 -10.12
C SER A 249 33.66 -10.12 -8.70
N ASN A 250 34.32 -9.00 -8.40
CA ASN A 250 34.81 -8.76 -7.04
C ASN A 250 33.69 -8.68 -6.00
N ARG A 251 33.89 -9.35 -4.87
CA ARG A 251 32.98 -9.38 -3.72
C ARG A 251 33.77 -9.19 -2.44
N THR A 252 33.15 -8.51 -1.48
CA THR A 252 33.64 -8.45 -0.10
C THR A 252 32.77 -9.35 0.78
N VAL A 253 33.41 -10.19 1.59
CA VAL A 253 32.76 -11.13 2.52
C VAL A 253 33.22 -10.86 3.94
N ASN A 254 32.29 -10.71 4.88
CA ASN A 254 32.63 -10.81 6.30
C ASN A 254 32.50 -12.28 6.75
N ALA A 255 33.59 -12.84 7.28
CA ALA A 255 33.61 -14.19 7.85
C ALA A 255 33.74 -14.09 9.38
N VAL A 256 32.76 -14.59 10.11
CA VAL A 256 32.54 -14.28 11.53
C VAL A 256 31.94 -15.47 12.28
N ASP A 257 32.21 -15.58 13.58
CA ASP A 257 31.54 -16.56 14.44
C ASP A 257 30.00 -16.35 14.42
N ILE A 258 29.24 -17.43 14.56
CA ILE A 258 27.79 -17.39 14.40
C ILE A 258 27.09 -16.50 15.45
N ASP A 259 27.52 -16.48 16.72
CA ASP A 259 26.89 -15.61 17.72
C ASP A 259 27.27 -14.15 17.48
N SER A 260 28.48 -13.90 17.00
CA SER A 260 28.93 -12.56 16.57
C SER A 260 28.18 -12.06 15.33
N TYR A 261 27.81 -12.95 14.39
CA TYR A 261 26.90 -12.63 13.29
C TYR A 261 25.53 -12.20 13.84
N VAL A 262 24.95 -12.99 14.74
CA VAL A 262 23.61 -12.74 15.30
C VAL A 262 23.55 -11.41 16.08
N ARG A 263 24.63 -10.98 16.74
CA ARG A 263 24.72 -9.64 17.35
C ARG A 263 24.52 -8.49 16.35
N GLY A 264 24.96 -8.66 15.10
CA GLY A 264 24.73 -7.69 14.03
C GLY A 264 23.35 -7.78 13.37
N VAL A 265 22.62 -8.87 13.58
CA VAL A 265 21.28 -9.12 13.01
C VAL A 265 20.16 -8.70 13.95
N VAL A 266 20.12 -9.23 15.17
CA VAL A 266 18.98 -9.08 16.10
C VAL A 266 18.56 -7.61 16.32
N PRO A 267 19.46 -6.63 16.58
CA PRO A 267 19.05 -5.24 16.78
C PRO A 267 18.56 -4.53 15.50
N ARG A 268 18.67 -5.17 14.32
CA ARG A 268 18.09 -4.69 13.06
C ARG A 268 16.70 -5.25 12.80
N GLU A 269 16.41 -6.40 13.40
CA GLU A 269 15.17 -7.14 13.20
C GLU A 269 14.17 -6.88 14.33
N MET A 270 14.64 -6.73 15.56
CA MET A 270 13.79 -6.53 16.73
C MET A 270 14.33 -5.41 17.62
N SER A 271 13.44 -4.53 18.07
CA SER A 271 13.81 -3.38 18.91
C SER A 271 14.41 -3.83 20.24
N ALA A 272 15.64 -3.42 20.55
CA ALA A 272 16.31 -3.77 21.79
C ALA A 272 15.54 -3.29 23.05
N SER A 273 14.84 -2.15 22.95
CA SER A 273 14.06 -1.58 24.04
C SER A 273 12.87 -2.45 24.47
N TRP A 274 12.42 -3.39 23.62
CA TRP A 274 11.38 -4.35 24.01
C TRP A 274 11.80 -5.21 25.19
N GLY A 275 13.11 -5.45 25.34
CA GLY A 275 13.69 -6.15 26.48
C GLY A 275 13.43 -5.50 27.85
N ASP A 276 13.16 -4.19 27.89
CA ASP A 276 12.92 -3.45 29.13
C ASP A 276 11.44 -3.43 29.54
N THR A 277 10.55 -3.93 28.69
CA THR A 277 9.10 -3.87 28.91
C THR A 277 8.59 -5.05 29.74
N ALA A 278 7.41 -4.88 30.34
CA ALA A 278 6.71 -5.90 31.13
C ALA A 278 7.61 -6.59 32.17
N ASN A 279 8.30 -5.81 33.02
CA ASN A 279 9.26 -6.33 34.02
C ASN A 279 10.34 -7.24 33.40
N ARG A 280 10.86 -6.85 32.24
CA ARG A 280 11.82 -7.59 31.42
C ARG A 280 11.31 -8.88 30.78
N ALA A 281 10.00 -9.15 30.82
CA ALA A 281 9.43 -10.30 30.12
C ALA A 281 9.66 -10.21 28.60
N GLY A 282 9.72 -9.00 28.04
CA GLY A 282 10.04 -8.78 26.62
C GLY A 282 11.42 -9.30 26.19
N MET A 283 12.34 -9.59 27.12
CA MET A 283 13.59 -10.30 26.80
C MET A 283 13.35 -11.69 26.19
N ASN A 284 12.22 -12.35 26.48
CA ASN A 284 11.89 -13.63 25.87
C ASN A 284 11.66 -13.52 24.36
N ALA A 285 11.12 -12.40 23.87
CA ALA A 285 11.01 -12.15 22.44
C ALA A 285 12.39 -12.00 21.79
N LEU A 286 13.30 -11.26 22.43
CA LEU A 286 14.68 -11.09 21.95
C LEU A 286 15.46 -12.42 21.93
N ARG A 287 15.27 -13.28 22.94
CA ARG A 287 15.87 -14.62 23.00
C ARG A 287 15.34 -15.52 21.89
N ALA A 288 14.03 -15.53 21.66
CA ALA A 288 13.43 -16.27 20.55
C ALA A 288 13.95 -15.76 19.19
N GLN A 289 14.06 -14.44 19.02
CA GLN A 289 14.65 -13.83 17.82
C GLN A 289 16.11 -14.22 17.61
N ALA A 290 16.92 -14.29 18.67
CA ALA A 290 18.31 -14.72 18.57
C ALA A 290 18.43 -16.17 18.06
N VAL A 291 17.64 -17.09 18.62
CA VAL A 291 17.61 -18.50 18.18
C VAL A 291 17.10 -18.64 16.75
N ALA A 292 16.03 -17.92 16.38
CA ALA A 292 15.50 -17.92 15.03
C ALA A 292 16.50 -17.32 14.01
N ALA A 293 17.16 -16.21 14.36
CA ALA A 293 18.15 -15.59 13.48
C ALA A 293 19.36 -16.50 13.27
N ARG A 294 19.84 -17.16 14.34
CA ARG A 294 20.94 -18.12 14.29
C ARG A 294 20.64 -19.30 13.37
N SER A 295 19.47 -19.90 13.56
CA SER A 295 19.06 -21.10 12.81
C SER A 295 18.81 -20.77 11.33
N TYR A 296 18.18 -19.62 11.06
CA TYR A 296 18.03 -19.13 9.69
C TYR A 296 19.39 -18.97 9.01
N GLY A 297 20.31 -18.20 9.61
CA GLY A 297 21.65 -17.96 9.04
C GLY A 297 22.42 -19.26 8.73
N LEU A 298 22.42 -20.22 9.66
CA LEU A 298 23.08 -21.52 9.47
C LEU A 298 22.42 -22.39 8.38
N SER A 299 21.10 -22.29 8.22
CA SER A 299 20.37 -23.03 7.19
C SER A 299 20.58 -22.49 5.78
N GLU A 300 21.13 -21.27 5.64
CA GLU A 300 21.37 -20.66 4.33
C GLU A 300 22.52 -21.34 3.59
N SER A 301 22.46 -21.29 2.26
CA SER A 301 23.53 -21.73 1.37
C SER A 301 23.38 -21.03 0.01
N ARG A 302 23.54 -19.71 -0.01
CA ARG A 302 23.18 -18.89 -1.17
C ARG A 302 24.25 -18.79 -2.25
N TYR A 303 25.51 -18.81 -1.86
CA TYR A 303 26.63 -18.64 -2.78
C TYR A 303 27.74 -19.64 -2.47
N SER A 304 28.55 -19.98 -3.47
CA SER A 304 29.72 -20.84 -3.27
C SER A 304 30.79 -20.20 -2.36
N TYR A 305 30.82 -18.87 -2.31
CA TYR A 305 31.81 -18.07 -1.57
C TYR A 305 31.26 -17.41 -0.30
N ALA A 306 29.94 -17.46 -0.08
CA ALA A 306 29.27 -16.86 1.08
C ALA A 306 27.96 -17.59 1.40
N LYS A 307 27.70 -17.81 2.70
CA LYS A 307 26.47 -18.42 3.19
C LYS A 307 25.24 -17.56 2.92
N THR A 308 25.34 -16.27 3.21
CA THR A 308 24.22 -15.32 3.18
C THR A 308 24.63 -13.94 2.64
N CYS A 309 23.72 -12.97 2.72
CA CYS A 309 23.92 -11.56 2.39
C CYS A 309 23.42 -10.64 3.51
N ASP A 310 23.77 -9.35 3.45
CA ASP A 310 23.51 -8.33 4.48
C ASP A 310 22.20 -7.54 4.28
N SER A 311 21.36 -7.90 3.31
CA SER A 311 20.11 -7.22 3.00
C SER A 311 18.85 -7.98 3.43
N MET A 312 17.69 -7.33 3.29
CA MET A 312 16.36 -7.91 3.52
C MET A 312 16.04 -9.13 2.64
N SER A 313 16.82 -9.38 1.57
CA SER A 313 16.70 -10.62 0.80
C SER A 313 17.17 -11.85 1.61
N CYS A 314 17.96 -11.61 2.64
CA CYS A 314 18.56 -12.57 3.55
C CYS A 314 18.12 -12.27 5.00
N GLN A 315 18.95 -11.58 5.77
CA GLN A 315 18.65 -10.94 7.05
C GLN A 315 19.41 -9.61 7.08
N VAL A 316 18.85 -8.59 7.72
CA VAL A 316 19.56 -7.31 7.80
C VAL A 316 20.75 -7.45 8.75
N TYR A 317 21.96 -7.49 8.20
CA TYR A 317 23.20 -7.61 8.96
C TYR A 317 23.92 -6.26 9.03
N GLY A 318 23.89 -5.62 10.20
CA GLY A 318 24.38 -4.25 10.34
C GLY A 318 25.88 -4.11 10.63
N GLY A 319 26.56 -5.18 11.05
CA GLY A 319 27.86 -5.11 11.71
C GLY A 319 27.75 -4.57 13.16
N ALA A 320 28.89 -4.22 13.75
CA ALA A 320 29.02 -3.84 15.15
C ALA A 320 28.89 -2.32 15.41
N ALA A 321 29.40 -1.50 14.49
CA ALA A 321 29.38 -0.04 14.57
C ALA A 321 29.50 0.61 13.19
N LEU A 322 29.28 1.92 13.10
CA LEU A 322 29.53 2.71 11.90
C LEU A 322 30.00 4.13 12.22
N ARG A 323 30.76 4.74 11.31
CA ARG A 323 31.01 6.19 11.26
C ARG A 323 31.02 6.68 9.82
N ASP A 324 30.40 7.82 9.55
CA ASP A 324 30.63 8.50 8.27
C ASP A 324 32.08 9.00 8.24
N ILE A 325 32.69 9.10 7.05
CA ILE A 325 34.08 9.55 6.94
C ILE A 325 34.22 10.99 7.48
N GLY A 326 35.05 11.15 8.52
CA GLY A 326 35.23 12.40 9.27
C GLY A 326 34.24 12.60 10.43
N GLY A 327 33.34 11.66 10.68
CA GLY A 327 32.40 11.66 11.79
C GLY A 327 32.84 10.81 13.00
N THR A 328 31.94 10.68 13.97
CA THR A 328 32.15 9.88 15.20
C THR A 328 31.63 8.46 15.05
N THR A 329 32.24 7.52 15.77
CA THR A 329 31.82 6.12 15.80
C THR A 329 30.55 5.94 16.63
N LYS A 330 29.54 5.33 16.00
CA LYS A 330 28.29 4.90 16.64
C LYS A 330 28.28 3.37 16.75
N VAL A 331 28.31 2.85 17.97
CA VAL A 331 27.99 1.45 18.25
C VAL A 331 26.53 1.21 17.88
N ILE A 332 26.26 0.13 17.15
CA ILE A 332 24.90 -0.19 16.73
C ILE A 332 24.43 -1.54 17.29
N GLU A 333 25.32 -2.37 17.84
CA GLU A 333 24.93 -3.43 18.76
C GLU A 333 24.28 -2.85 20.03
N GLU A 334 23.29 -3.53 20.58
CA GLU A 334 22.47 -3.02 21.68
C GLU A 334 22.48 -3.99 22.88
N ASN A 335 22.55 -3.48 24.10
CA ASN A 335 22.76 -4.28 25.32
C ASN A 335 21.75 -5.42 25.50
N ASN A 336 20.45 -5.16 25.37
CA ASN A 336 19.42 -6.19 25.56
C ASN A 336 19.49 -7.28 24.48
N THR A 337 19.76 -6.91 23.23
CA THR A 337 19.95 -7.91 22.16
C THR A 337 21.22 -8.72 22.38
N ASN A 338 22.30 -8.07 22.82
CA ASN A 338 23.56 -8.72 23.16
C ASN A 338 23.43 -9.70 24.32
N LEU A 339 22.61 -9.36 25.33
CA LEU A 339 22.27 -10.24 26.45
C LEU A 339 21.45 -11.44 25.97
N ALA A 340 20.42 -11.22 25.16
CA ALA A 340 19.59 -12.30 24.61
C ALA A 340 20.39 -13.29 23.76
N VAL A 341 21.34 -12.80 22.95
CA VAL A 341 22.27 -13.65 22.18
C VAL A 341 23.14 -14.48 23.12
N ALA A 342 23.70 -13.87 24.17
CA ALA A 342 24.56 -14.57 25.13
C ALA A 342 23.80 -15.64 25.94
N GLU A 343 22.58 -15.35 26.39
CA GLU A 343 21.75 -16.30 27.15
C GLU A 343 21.23 -17.47 26.30
N THR A 344 21.26 -17.32 24.97
CA THR A 344 20.86 -18.35 24.01
C THR A 344 22.04 -18.83 23.14
N ALA A 345 23.27 -18.63 23.62
CA ALA A 345 24.49 -18.92 22.88
C ALA A 345 24.46 -20.35 22.31
N GLY A 346 24.72 -20.47 21.01
CA GLY A 346 24.71 -21.75 20.29
C GLY A 346 23.37 -22.49 20.20
N VAL A 347 22.25 -21.97 20.72
CA VAL A 347 20.95 -22.65 20.62
C VAL A 347 20.35 -22.44 19.22
N ILE A 348 19.94 -23.53 18.57
CA ILE A 348 19.36 -23.55 17.23
C ILE A 348 18.12 -24.45 17.16
N LEU A 349 17.32 -24.27 16.11
CA LEU A 349 16.18 -25.11 15.75
C LEU A 349 16.59 -26.21 14.78
N ARG A 350 16.06 -27.42 14.97
CA ARG A 350 16.24 -28.56 14.08
C ARG A 350 14.90 -29.09 13.58
N THR A 351 14.93 -29.60 12.37
CA THR A 351 13.89 -30.46 11.81
C THR A 351 13.78 -31.76 12.60
N ALA A 352 12.65 -32.47 12.47
CA ALA A 352 12.51 -33.83 13.00
C ALA A 352 13.59 -34.80 12.46
N GLN A 353 14.17 -34.50 11.29
CA GLN A 353 15.26 -35.27 10.67
C GLN A 353 16.67 -34.83 11.13
N GLY A 354 16.77 -33.89 12.07
CA GLY A 354 18.04 -33.43 12.65
C GLY A 354 18.78 -32.35 11.86
N ALA A 355 18.33 -31.98 10.66
CA ALA A 355 18.89 -30.85 9.90
C ALA A 355 18.53 -29.51 10.56
N VAL A 356 19.38 -28.49 10.43
CA VAL A 356 19.10 -27.13 10.91
C VAL A 356 17.84 -26.60 10.23
N PHE A 357 16.87 -26.13 11.02
CA PHE A 357 15.60 -25.64 10.52
C PHE A 357 15.72 -24.21 9.99
N ARG A 358 15.18 -23.95 8.79
CA ARG A 358 15.09 -22.62 8.20
C ARG A 358 13.98 -21.81 8.88
N SER A 359 14.31 -21.15 9.99
CA SER A 359 13.38 -20.36 10.80
C SER A 359 13.19 -18.94 10.27
N GLU A 360 12.39 -18.81 9.21
CA GLU A 360 11.93 -17.51 8.73
C GLU A 360 11.14 -16.74 9.80
N TYR A 361 11.17 -15.42 9.72
CA TYR A 361 10.40 -14.56 10.61
C TYR A 361 9.95 -13.31 9.85
N THR A 362 8.87 -12.69 10.32
CA THR A 362 8.20 -11.54 9.71
C THR A 362 7.97 -10.46 10.76
N SER A 363 7.74 -9.22 10.35
CA SER A 363 7.47 -8.14 11.32
C SER A 363 6.13 -8.37 12.05
N SER A 364 5.02 -8.37 11.31
CA SER A 364 3.70 -8.75 11.80
C SER A 364 3.05 -9.71 10.81
N ASN A 365 2.40 -10.75 11.33
CA ASN A 365 1.67 -11.69 10.49
C ASN A 365 0.17 -11.34 10.38
N GLY A 366 -0.29 -10.28 11.03
CA GLY A 366 -1.69 -9.84 10.96
C GLY A 366 -2.63 -10.71 11.79
N GLY A 367 -2.11 -11.39 12.81
CA GLY A 367 -2.87 -12.27 13.70
C GLY A 367 -2.96 -13.73 13.25
N ARG A 368 -2.26 -14.11 12.18
CA ARG A 368 -2.17 -15.50 11.73
C ARG A 368 -0.89 -15.78 10.95
N THR A 369 -0.22 -16.88 11.21
CA THR A 369 0.93 -17.31 10.40
C THR A 369 0.49 -17.85 9.04
N ALA A 370 1.35 -17.73 8.02
CA ALA A 370 1.17 -18.36 6.72
C ALA A 370 1.24 -19.90 6.84
N GLY A 371 0.53 -20.62 5.94
CA GLY A 371 0.31 -22.08 6.07
C GLY A 371 1.43 -23.00 5.59
N SER A 372 2.62 -22.50 5.24
CA SER A 372 3.71 -23.32 4.71
C SER A 372 5.10 -22.76 5.05
N PRO A 373 6.08 -23.60 5.46
CA PRO A 373 6.00 -25.07 5.58
C PRO A 373 5.31 -25.55 6.87
N ILE A 374 4.98 -24.64 7.78
CA ILE A 374 4.30 -24.93 9.04
C ILE A 374 2.83 -24.58 8.89
N ALA A 375 1.95 -25.43 9.41
CA ALA A 375 0.51 -25.16 9.39
C ALA A 375 0.19 -23.79 10.00
N ALA A 376 -0.75 -23.08 9.37
CA ALA A 376 -1.15 -21.75 9.80
C ALA A 376 -1.80 -21.77 11.19
N ARG A 377 -1.39 -20.84 12.05
CA ARG A 377 -1.86 -20.71 13.44
C ARG A 377 -2.38 -19.30 13.69
N VAL A 378 -3.45 -19.18 14.47
CA VAL A 378 -3.89 -17.89 15.01
C VAL A 378 -2.83 -17.39 15.98
N ASP A 379 -2.44 -16.13 15.84
CA ASP A 379 -1.39 -15.48 16.61
C ASP A 379 -1.94 -14.30 17.41
N ASP A 380 -2.52 -14.61 18.57
CA ASP A 380 -3.08 -13.60 19.48
C ASP A 380 -1.99 -12.65 20.02
N GLY A 381 -0.75 -13.12 20.11
CA GLY A 381 0.41 -12.29 20.47
C GLY A 381 0.59 -11.11 19.51
N ASP A 382 0.43 -11.32 18.20
CA ASP A 382 0.64 -10.29 17.17
C ASP A 382 -0.37 -9.14 17.33
N ILE A 383 -1.64 -9.51 17.49
CA ILE A 383 -2.74 -8.55 17.65
C ILE A 383 -2.65 -7.84 18.99
N ALA A 384 -2.33 -8.55 20.07
CA ALA A 384 -2.20 -7.98 21.39
C ALA A 384 -1.03 -6.97 21.45
N ALA A 385 0.09 -7.28 20.79
CA ALA A 385 1.24 -6.38 20.71
C ALA A 385 0.94 -5.11 19.91
N ASN A 386 0.33 -5.26 18.73
CA ASN A 386 0.02 -4.12 17.89
C ASN A 386 -1.10 -4.40 16.88
N ALA A 387 -2.35 -4.30 17.33
CA ALA A 387 -3.53 -4.43 16.47
C ALA A 387 -3.56 -3.44 15.29
N THR A 388 -2.81 -2.34 15.33
CA THR A 388 -2.76 -1.38 14.22
C THR A 388 -2.03 -1.93 12.99
N LEU A 389 -1.22 -2.98 13.15
CA LEU A 389 -0.55 -3.63 12.02
C LEU A 389 -1.43 -4.68 11.34
N LYS A 390 -2.57 -5.02 11.94
CA LYS A 390 -3.48 -6.05 11.45
C LYS A 390 -4.00 -5.77 10.06
N ASP A 391 -4.54 -4.58 9.79
CA ASP A 391 -5.26 -4.32 8.54
C ASP A 391 -4.59 -3.21 7.70
N TRP A 392 -4.59 -3.36 6.38
CA TRP A 392 -4.14 -2.36 5.44
C TRP A 392 -4.91 -2.39 4.12
N SER A 393 -4.96 -1.25 3.44
CA SER A 393 -5.68 -1.11 2.18
C SER A 393 -4.91 -0.27 1.16
N ARG A 394 -5.12 -0.54 -0.12
CA ARG A 394 -4.61 0.22 -1.27
C ARG A 394 -5.69 0.34 -2.34
N SER A 395 -5.60 1.36 -3.19
CA SER A 395 -6.37 1.43 -4.44
C SER A 395 -5.45 1.61 -5.65
N LEU A 396 -5.80 0.95 -6.75
CA LEU A 396 -5.10 1.08 -8.03
C LEU A 396 -6.11 1.34 -9.14
N SER A 397 -5.83 2.28 -10.04
CA SER A 397 -6.67 2.47 -11.23
C SER A 397 -6.41 1.40 -12.27
N ALA A 398 -7.41 1.12 -13.11
CA ALA A 398 -7.26 0.30 -14.30
C ALA A 398 -6.14 0.81 -15.21
N ALA A 399 -5.98 2.14 -15.31
CA ALA A 399 -4.90 2.74 -16.10
C ALA A 399 -3.50 2.34 -15.59
N LYS A 400 -3.29 2.31 -14.26
CA LYS A 400 -2.03 1.84 -13.67
C LYS A 400 -1.80 0.35 -13.93
N LEU A 401 -2.83 -0.47 -13.77
CA LEU A 401 -2.75 -1.92 -14.06
C LEU A 401 -2.38 -2.17 -15.52
N GLN A 402 -3.05 -1.50 -16.46
CA GLN A 402 -2.78 -1.62 -17.89
C GLN A 402 -1.39 -1.12 -18.29
N ALA A 403 -0.88 -0.08 -17.62
CA ALA A 403 0.48 0.42 -17.85
C ALA A 403 1.56 -0.56 -17.36
N LYS A 404 1.33 -1.19 -16.19
CA LYS A 404 2.24 -2.20 -15.64
C LYS A 404 2.18 -3.52 -16.43
N TYR A 405 1.00 -3.89 -16.90
CA TYR A 405 0.72 -5.16 -17.60
C TYR A 405 0.13 -4.91 -18.99
N PRO A 406 0.89 -4.33 -19.95
CA PRO A 406 0.34 -3.93 -21.25
C PRO A 406 -0.24 -5.09 -22.08
N ALA A 407 0.19 -6.33 -21.82
CA ALA A 407 -0.29 -7.54 -22.49
C ALA A 407 -1.80 -7.82 -22.27
N ILE A 408 -2.42 -7.28 -21.22
CA ILE A 408 -3.85 -7.51 -20.96
C ILE A 408 -4.76 -6.67 -21.88
N GLY A 409 -4.26 -5.59 -22.48
CA GLY A 409 -5.12 -4.63 -23.18
C GLY A 409 -5.98 -3.82 -22.21
N ILE A 410 -7.30 -3.82 -22.38
CA ILE A 410 -8.22 -3.13 -21.47
C ILE A 410 -8.53 -4.07 -20.29
N PHE A 411 -8.38 -3.59 -19.06
CA PHE A 411 -8.66 -4.37 -17.85
C PHE A 411 -10.15 -4.77 -17.78
N THR A 412 -10.41 -6.04 -17.48
CA THR A 412 -11.79 -6.61 -17.45
C THR A 412 -12.11 -7.37 -16.18
N ALA A 413 -11.14 -8.03 -15.55
CA ALA A 413 -11.34 -8.75 -14.30
C ALA A 413 -10.02 -8.98 -13.55
N ILE A 414 -10.12 -9.14 -12.24
CA ILE A 414 -9.03 -9.58 -11.38
C ILE A 414 -9.54 -10.68 -10.45
N ALA A 415 -8.69 -11.65 -10.14
CA ALA A 415 -8.97 -12.70 -9.17
C ALA A 415 -7.71 -13.02 -8.36
N THR A 416 -7.90 -13.32 -7.08
CA THR A 416 -6.85 -13.74 -6.15
C THR A 416 -7.09 -15.20 -5.76
N ASP A 417 -6.07 -16.04 -5.87
CA ASP A 417 -6.11 -17.41 -5.35
C ASP A 417 -5.41 -17.45 -3.99
N HIS A 418 -5.93 -18.25 -3.06
CA HIS A 418 -5.46 -18.34 -1.69
C HIS A 418 -4.99 -19.76 -1.35
N ASP A 419 -4.15 -19.89 -0.32
CA ASP A 419 -3.60 -21.17 0.14
C ASP A 419 -4.63 -22.10 0.82
N GLY A 420 -5.83 -21.58 1.14
CA GLY A 420 -6.89 -22.36 1.80
C GLY A 420 -6.58 -22.64 3.27
N ALA A 421 -5.58 -21.97 3.86
CA ALA A 421 -5.17 -22.20 5.23
C ALA A 421 -6.10 -21.53 6.26
N GLY A 422 -7.16 -20.84 5.83
CA GLY A 422 -8.18 -20.23 6.69
C GLY A 422 -7.86 -18.82 7.17
N GLY A 423 -8.83 -18.18 7.82
CA GLY A 423 -8.81 -16.73 8.12
C GLY A 423 -9.50 -15.91 7.03
N ASP A 424 -9.35 -14.59 7.09
CA ASP A 424 -9.88 -13.68 6.08
C ASP A 424 -9.36 -14.07 4.68
N PHE A 425 -10.26 -13.98 3.69
CA PHE A 425 -10.03 -14.37 2.28
C PHE A 425 -9.72 -15.86 2.04
N GLY A 426 -9.78 -16.70 3.08
CA GLY A 426 -9.37 -18.11 2.99
C GLY A 426 -7.88 -18.34 3.16
N GLY A 427 -7.10 -17.32 3.54
CA GLY A 427 -5.68 -17.40 3.86
C GLY A 427 -4.80 -16.49 3.00
N TYR A 428 -3.49 -16.78 2.96
CA TYR A 428 -2.53 -15.95 2.22
C TYR A 428 -2.75 -16.08 0.72
N ALA A 429 -2.63 -14.97 -0.01
CA ALA A 429 -2.66 -15.02 -1.46
C ALA A 429 -1.46 -15.82 -1.97
N THR A 430 -1.70 -16.63 -2.99
CA THR A 430 -0.66 -17.40 -3.70
C THR A 430 -0.44 -16.85 -5.10
N LYS A 431 -1.51 -16.34 -5.73
CA LYS A 431 -1.52 -15.93 -7.13
C LYS A 431 -2.55 -14.83 -7.38
N VAL A 432 -2.23 -13.90 -8.28
CA VAL A 432 -3.15 -12.88 -8.79
C VAL A 432 -3.27 -13.05 -10.30
N THR A 433 -4.49 -13.18 -10.79
CA THR A 433 -4.81 -13.28 -12.21
C THR A 433 -5.48 -12.01 -12.69
N ILE A 434 -4.81 -11.29 -13.59
CA ILE A 434 -5.29 -10.04 -14.20
C ILE A 434 -5.74 -10.32 -15.63
N THR A 435 -7.02 -10.14 -15.91
CA THR A 435 -7.63 -10.43 -17.22
C THR A 435 -8.01 -9.15 -17.93
N GLY A 436 -7.69 -9.07 -19.22
CA GLY A 436 -8.12 -7.98 -20.09
C GLY A 436 -8.52 -8.44 -21.48
N THR A 437 -8.90 -7.48 -22.33
CA THR A 437 -9.44 -7.75 -23.67
C THR A 437 -8.45 -8.38 -24.63
N ALA A 438 -7.14 -8.25 -24.40
CA ALA A 438 -6.09 -8.79 -25.26
C ALA A 438 -5.42 -10.05 -24.69
N GLY A 439 -5.57 -10.32 -23.40
CA GLY A 439 -4.93 -11.46 -22.76
C GLY A 439 -5.04 -11.47 -21.24
N VAL A 440 -4.31 -12.42 -20.64
CA VAL A 440 -4.27 -12.66 -19.19
C VAL A 440 -2.81 -12.57 -18.73
N VAL A 441 -2.58 -11.91 -17.59
CA VAL A 441 -1.30 -11.91 -16.88
C VAL A 441 -1.50 -12.52 -15.51
N THR A 442 -0.60 -13.42 -15.13
CA THR A 442 -0.60 -14.08 -13.83
C THR A 442 0.68 -13.74 -13.08
N ARG A 443 0.55 -13.40 -11.80
CA ARG A 443 1.67 -13.12 -10.89
C ARG A 443 1.54 -14.00 -9.66
N THR A 444 2.66 -14.46 -9.10
CA THR A 444 2.63 -14.98 -7.72
C THR A 444 2.29 -13.83 -6.77
N ALA A 445 1.78 -14.13 -5.58
CA ALA A 445 1.44 -13.08 -4.62
C ALA A 445 2.66 -12.20 -4.26
N GLY A 446 3.83 -12.80 -4.03
CA GLY A 446 5.06 -12.04 -3.77
C GLY A 446 5.54 -11.18 -4.95
N GLN A 447 5.29 -11.62 -6.19
CA GLN A 447 5.56 -10.82 -7.38
C GLN A 447 4.60 -9.63 -7.50
N PHE A 448 3.31 -9.84 -7.20
CA PHE A 448 2.31 -8.78 -7.23
C PHE A 448 2.53 -7.77 -6.10
N ASP A 449 2.89 -8.25 -4.91
CA ASP A 449 3.34 -7.45 -3.77
C ASP A 449 4.52 -6.55 -4.20
N SER A 450 5.59 -7.14 -4.73
CA SER A 450 6.77 -6.38 -5.22
C SER A 450 6.43 -5.41 -6.34
N ASP A 451 5.43 -5.71 -7.18
CA ASP A 451 5.01 -4.83 -8.26
C ASP A 451 4.38 -3.52 -7.77
N TRP A 452 3.80 -3.53 -6.56
CA TRP A 452 2.96 -2.44 -6.02
C TRP A 452 3.34 -1.99 -4.61
N ASP A 453 4.41 -2.53 -4.03
CA ASP A 453 4.89 -2.22 -2.68
C ASP A 453 3.78 -2.42 -1.63
N LEU A 454 3.22 -3.63 -1.61
CA LEU A 454 2.21 -4.00 -0.63
C LEU A 454 2.89 -4.32 0.71
N ASN A 455 2.08 -4.40 1.76
CA ASN A 455 2.64 -4.66 3.09
C ASN A 455 2.88 -6.15 3.32
N SER A 456 2.12 -7.03 2.67
CA SER A 456 2.20 -8.48 2.86
C SER A 456 1.51 -9.21 1.69
N PRO A 457 1.73 -10.53 1.55
CA PRO A 457 0.97 -11.38 0.63
C PRO A 457 -0.36 -11.90 1.22
N TRP A 458 -0.80 -11.46 2.40
CA TRP A 458 -2.14 -11.78 2.90
C TRP A 458 -3.11 -10.68 2.48
N PHE A 459 -3.67 -10.79 1.28
CA PHE A 459 -4.61 -9.80 0.75
C PHE A 459 -5.59 -10.43 -0.22
N ASP A 460 -6.69 -9.72 -0.47
CA ASP A 460 -7.56 -9.96 -1.61
C ASP A 460 -7.80 -8.66 -2.41
N THR A 461 -8.24 -8.83 -3.64
CA THR A 461 -8.48 -7.76 -4.61
C THR A 461 -9.95 -7.70 -4.98
N THR A 462 -10.53 -6.51 -4.91
CA THR A 462 -11.92 -6.27 -5.30
C THR A 462 -11.96 -5.30 -6.46
N ALA A 463 -12.59 -5.70 -7.55
CA ALA A 463 -12.81 -4.83 -8.70
C ALA A 463 -13.78 -3.69 -8.34
N VAL A 464 -13.43 -2.48 -8.78
CA VAL A 464 -14.23 -1.27 -8.57
C VAL A 464 -14.68 -0.72 -9.91
N TYR A 465 -15.98 -0.49 -10.03
CA TYR A 465 -16.64 -0.05 -11.25
C TYR A 465 -17.10 1.40 -11.14
N GLY A 466 -17.41 2.01 -12.28
CA GLY A 466 -18.12 3.29 -12.31
C GLY A 466 -19.60 3.16 -11.92
N ALA A 467 -20.34 4.23 -12.19
CA ALA A 467 -21.80 4.23 -12.07
C ALA A 467 -22.42 3.27 -13.09
N GLU A 468 -23.43 2.52 -12.68
CA GLU A 468 -24.21 1.69 -13.60
C GLU A 468 -25.08 2.56 -14.52
N PRO A 469 -25.40 2.11 -15.74
CA PRO A 469 -26.31 2.85 -16.62
C PRO A 469 -27.71 3.04 -16.03
N THR A 470 -28.11 2.20 -15.08
CA THR A 470 -29.37 2.29 -14.34
C THR A 470 -29.30 3.17 -13.11
N ASP A 471 -28.11 3.58 -12.69
CA ASP A 471 -27.97 4.46 -11.53
C ASP A 471 -28.64 5.82 -11.79
N PRO A 472 -29.29 6.42 -10.80
CA PRO A 472 -29.78 7.79 -10.90
C PRO A 472 -28.66 8.73 -11.34
N ILE A 473 -28.94 9.56 -12.34
CA ILE A 473 -28.00 10.58 -12.82
C ILE A 473 -27.72 11.56 -11.68
N VAL A 474 -26.44 11.90 -11.49
CA VAL A 474 -26.02 12.89 -10.49
C VAL A 474 -25.42 14.10 -11.21
N GLY A 475 -25.79 15.30 -10.75
CA GLY A 475 -25.27 16.57 -11.26
C GLY A 475 -23.81 16.81 -10.90
N SER A 476 -23.30 18.01 -11.20
CA SER A 476 -21.92 18.41 -10.88
C SER A 476 -21.68 18.48 -9.37
N ILE A 477 -20.52 18.01 -8.93
CA ILE A 477 -20.07 18.08 -7.54
C ILE A 477 -18.91 19.06 -7.45
N LEU A 478 -18.99 20.04 -6.56
CA LEU A 478 -17.82 20.80 -6.10
C LEU A 478 -17.33 20.16 -4.81
N PHE A 479 -16.14 19.57 -4.82
CA PHE A 479 -15.49 19.07 -3.61
C PHE A 479 -14.52 20.12 -3.08
N VAL A 480 -14.72 20.60 -1.86
CA VAL A 480 -13.83 21.58 -1.21
C VAL A 480 -13.25 20.98 0.05
N SER A 481 -11.93 20.92 0.15
CA SER A 481 -11.25 20.33 1.31
C SER A 481 -9.86 20.90 1.55
N ASP A 482 -9.22 20.45 2.62
CA ASP A 482 -7.94 20.95 3.12
C ASP A 482 -6.77 19.99 2.84
N SER A 483 -5.76 19.95 3.72
CA SER A 483 -4.63 19.00 3.62
C SER A 483 -5.08 17.54 3.66
N THR A 484 -6.14 17.21 4.39
CA THR A 484 -6.71 15.86 4.40
C THR A 484 -7.29 15.49 3.04
N GLY A 485 -8.07 16.40 2.44
CA GLY A 485 -8.56 16.25 1.07
C GLY A 485 -7.45 16.22 0.02
N LEU A 486 -6.41 17.05 0.16
CA LEU A 486 -5.30 17.04 -0.79
C LEU A 486 -4.58 15.69 -0.78
N SER A 487 -4.44 15.07 0.39
CA SER A 487 -3.75 13.79 0.55
C SER A 487 -4.41 12.61 -0.20
N ILE A 488 -5.73 12.69 -0.43
CA ILE A 488 -6.55 11.62 -1.03
C ILE A 488 -6.78 11.78 -2.54
N ALA A 489 -6.15 12.75 -3.21
CA ALA A 489 -6.47 13.08 -4.60
C ALA A 489 -6.37 11.87 -5.55
N ALA A 490 -5.38 10.98 -5.35
CA ALA A 490 -5.20 9.78 -6.14
C ALA A 490 -6.31 8.75 -5.88
N GLU A 491 -6.61 8.47 -4.61
CA GLU A 491 -7.68 7.56 -4.21
C GLU A 491 -9.05 8.09 -4.65
N PHE A 492 -9.29 9.40 -4.53
CA PHE A 492 -10.52 10.07 -4.97
C PHE A 492 -10.74 9.87 -6.47
N ALA A 493 -9.70 10.07 -7.28
CA ALA A 493 -9.76 9.81 -8.71
C ALA A 493 -10.03 8.33 -9.02
N ASN A 494 -9.41 7.41 -8.28
CA ASN A 494 -9.58 5.97 -8.47
C ASN A 494 -10.97 5.46 -8.10
N LEU A 495 -11.60 6.03 -7.06
CA LEU A 495 -12.76 5.43 -6.42
C LEU A 495 -14.02 6.28 -6.56
N ILE A 496 -13.95 7.61 -6.47
CA ILE A 496 -15.14 8.49 -6.57
C ILE A 496 -15.33 8.99 -8.00
N THR A 497 -14.30 9.55 -8.64
CA THR A 497 -14.44 10.18 -9.97
C THR A 497 -14.95 9.19 -11.04
N ILE A 498 -14.62 7.91 -10.93
CA ILE A 498 -15.13 6.87 -11.84
C ILE A 498 -16.65 6.65 -11.74
N ALA A 499 -17.25 6.95 -10.58
CA ALA A 499 -18.70 6.89 -10.37
C ALA A 499 -19.37 8.27 -10.49
N TYR A 500 -18.62 9.35 -10.27
CA TYR A 500 -19.09 10.73 -10.33
C TYR A 500 -18.13 11.55 -11.21
N PRO A 501 -18.25 11.47 -12.54
CA PRO A 501 -17.25 12.04 -13.45
C PRO A 501 -17.25 13.58 -13.51
N ASN A 502 -18.35 14.23 -13.08
CA ASN A 502 -18.50 15.69 -13.10
C ASN A 502 -18.12 16.31 -11.74
N VAL A 503 -16.92 16.01 -11.23
CA VAL A 503 -16.41 16.57 -9.97
C VAL A 503 -15.38 17.66 -10.25
N ASN A 504 -15.60 18.86 -9.70
CA ASN A 504 -14.58 19.89 -9.53
C ASN A 504 -13.89 19.67 -8.17
N PHE A 505 -12.69 19.12 -8.18
CA PHE A 505 -11.91 18.80 -6.99
C PHE A 505 -11.04 19.99 -6.58
N GLN A 506 -11.33 20.60 -5.43
CA GLN A 506 -10.63 21.75 -4.87
C GLN A 506 -10.09 21.42 -3.48
N ALA A 507 -8.81 21.06 -3.39
CA ALA A 507 -8.16 20.81 -2.11
C ALA A 507 -6.82 21.53 -2.01
N CYS A 508 -6.48 22.00 -0.82
CA CYS A 508 -5.24 22.72 -0.56
C CYS A 508 -4.79 22.58 0.90
N THR A 509 -3.49 22.47 1.12
CA THR A 509 -2.90 22.41 2.47
C THR A 509 -3.24 23.65 3.29
N GLY A 510 -3.68 23.44 4.53
CA GLY A 510 -3.94 24.54 5.47
C GLY A 510 -5.17 25.38 5.13
N ARG A 511 -6.02 24.94 4.20
CA ARG A 511 -7.29 25.61 3.88
C ARG A 511 -8.23 25.53 5.08
N GLY A 512 -8.72 26.69 5.51
CA GLY A 512 -9.90 26.81 6.34
C GLY A 512 -11.14 27.18 5.52
N ILE A 513 -12.28 27.27 6.20
CA ILE A 513 -13.50 27.86 5.65
C ILE A 513 -13.24 29.34 5.32
N ILE A 514 -12.57 30.06 6.22
CA ILE A 514 -12.07 31.43 6.06
C ILE A 514 -10.57 31.43 6.41
N GLY A 515 -9.72 32.07 5.61
CA GLY A 515 -8.29 32.09 5.92
C GLY A 515 -7.38 32.68 4.83
N THR A 516 -6.06 32.67 5.10
CA THR A 516 -5.06 33.40 4.28
C THR A 516 -3.93 32.52 3.71
N THR A 517 -3.78 31.27 4.16
CA THR A 517 -2.69 30.36 3.76
C THR A 517 -2.83 29.86 2.32
N CYS A 518 -4.06 29.65 1.85
CA CYS A 518 -4.43 29.54 0.45
C CYS A 518 -5.89 29.93 0.28
N THR A 519 -6.40 29.97 -0.96
CA THR A 519 -7.78 30.38 -1.24
C THR A 519 -8.76 29.60 -0.38
N ASP A 520 -9.45 30.33 0.50
CA ASP A 520 -10.35 29.75 1.50
C ASP A 520 -11.60 29.12 0.85
N GLY A 521 -12.37 28.40 1.68
CA GLY A 521 -13.56 27.69 1.24
C GLY A 521 -14.58 28.61 0.57
N VAL A 522 -14.88 29.77 1.19
CA VAL A 522 -15.85 30.74 0.67
C VAL A 522 -15.43 31.31 -0.68
N THR A 523 -14.17 31.69 -0.81
CA THR A 523 -13.62 32.25 -2.04
C THR A 523 -13.66 31.23 -3.17
N VAL A 524 -13.36 29.96 -2.90
CA VAL A 524 -13.49 28.90 -3.90
C VAL A 524 -14.93 28.63 -4.30
N VAL A 525 -15.87 28.62 -3.35
CA VAL A 525 -17.29 28.52 -3.66
C VAL A 525 -17.71 29.66 -4.58
N ASN A 526 -17.34 30.91 -4.25
CA ASN A 526 -17.70 32.08 -5.04
C ASN A 526 -17.08 32.09 -6.44
N ALA A 527 -15.85 31.60 -6.60
CA ALA A 527 -15.16 31.52 -7.88
C ALA A 527 -15.62 30.37 -8.80
N SER A 528 -16.20 29.30 -8.25
CA SER A 528 -16.60 28.11 -9.02
C SER A 528 -17.90 28.31 -9.81
N GLU A 529 -18.14 27.55 -10.87
CA GLU A 529 -19.50 27.46 -11.44
C GLU A 529 -20.49 26.89 -10.40
N THR A 530 -21.78 27.22 -10.48
CA THR A 530 -22.80 26.70 -9.54
C THR A 530 -22.89 25.18 -9.65
N PRO A 531 -22.46 24.43 -8.62
CA PRO A 531 -22.59 22.97 -8.64
C PRO A 531 -24.02 22.54 -8.29
N ALA A 532 -24.40 21.34 -8.71
CA ALA A 532 -25.61 20.68 -8.19
C ALA A 532 -25.42 20.25 -6.72
N ILE A 533 -24.19 19.89 -6.35
CA ILE A 533 -23.82 19.41 -5.02
C ILE A 533 -22.52 20.09 -4.57
N ALA A 534 -22.52 20.69 -3.39
CA ALA A 534 -21.28 21.09 -2.73
C ALA A 534 -20.93 20.06 -1.64
N LEU A 535 -19.80 19.37 -1.82
CA LEU A 535 -19.25 18.43 -0.85
C LEU A 535 -18.07 19.09 -0.10
N ILE A 536 -18.29 19.45 1.16
CA ILE A 536 -17.37 20.24 1.97
C ILE A 536 -16.74 19.36 3.05
N ALA A 537 -15.43 19.20 3.00
CA ALA A 537 -14.63 18.50 4.01
C ALA A 537 -13.55 19.46 4.56
N LEU A 538 -14.01 20.51 5.26
CA LEU A 538 -13.20 21.55 5.89
C LEU A 538 -13.50 21.59 7.39
N GLY A 539 -12.49 21.90 8.20
CA GLY A 539 -12.64 22.06 9.64
C GLY A 539 -11.40 21.70 10.46
N TYR A 540 -10.45 20.95 9.90
CA TYR A 540 -9.24 20.59 10.66
C TYR A 540 -8.30 21.76 10.90
N ASN A 541 -8.28 22.74 9.99
CA ASN A 541 -7.46 23.96 10.09
C ASN A 541 -8.19 25.16 10.72
N ASP A 542 -9.50 25.04 10.93
CA ASP A 542 -10.33 26.09 11.48
C ASP A 542 -10.28 26.10 13.01
N ASP A 543 -10.51 27.26 13.63
CA ASP A 543 -10.62 27.37 15.08
C ASP A 543 -12.02 26.91 15.54
N PRO A 544 -12.14 25.85 16.37
CA PRO A 544 -13.43 25.42 16.90
C PRO A 544 -14.23 26.52 17.61
N ALA A 545 -13.58 27.58 18.09
CA ALA A 545 -14.23 28.72 18.72
C ALA A 545 -15.01 29.61 17.75
N THR A 546 -14.53 29.75 16.50
CA THR A 546 -15.11 30.61 15.46
C THR A 546 -15.84 29.84 14.36
N TYR A 547 -15.73 28.51 14.36
CA TYR A 547 -16.24 27.62 13.31
C TYR A 547 -17.73 27.79 12.98
N ASP A 548 -18.59 28.12 13.96
CA ASP A 548 -20.01 28.40 13.70
C ASP A 548 -20.18 29.58 12.74
N THR A 549 -19.60 30.73 13.09
CA THR A 549 -19.63 31.94 12.26
C THR A 549 -19.10 31.67 10.85
N GLU A 550 -18.00 30.93 10.73
CA GLU A 550 -17.38 30.59 9.45
C GLU A 550 -18.28 29.68 8.60
N VAL A 551 -18.87 28.63 9.21
CA VAL A 551 -19.82 27.74 8.53
C VAL A 551 -21.05 28.51 8.06
N GLN A 552 -21.58 29.45 8.84
CA GLN A 552 -22.70 30.29 8.42
C GLN A 552 -22.36 31.16 7.20
N GLN A 553 -21.13 31.69 7.13
CA GLN A 553 -20.65 32.46 5.97
C GLN A 553 -20.55 31.58 4.72
N LEU A 554 -20.00 30.37 4.86
CA LEU A 554 -19.93 29.40 3.77
C LEU A 554 -21.32 28.96 3.29
N LEU A 555 -22.22 28.67 4.22
CA LEU A 555 -23.61 28.33 3.90
C LEU A 555 -24.29 29.48 3.14
N SER A 556 -24.10 30.71 3.60
CA SER A 556 -24.63 31.91 2.92
C SER A 556 -24.10 32.03 1.48
N ALA A 557 -22.81 31.79 1.26
CA ALA A 557 -22.22 31.79 -0.08
C ALA A 557 -22.80 30.68 -0.98
N LEU A 558 -22.99 29.47 -0.44
CA LEU A 558 -23.57 28.34 -1.17
C LEU A 558 -25.06 28.57 -1.51
N VAL A 559 -25.83 29.13 -0.58
CA VAL A 559 -27.25 29.48 -0.78
C VAL A 559 -27.38 30.61 -1.80
N ALA A 560 -26.57 31.67 -1.71
CA ALA A 560 -26.56 32.77 -2.67
C ALA A 560 -26.20 32.30 -4.09
N LYS A 561 -25.34 31.27 -4.18
CA LYS A 561 -24.99 30.61 -5.45
C LYS A 561 -26.09 29.68 -5.98
N GLY A 562 -27.11 29.38 -5.19
CA GLY A 562 -28.22 28.52 -5.56
C GLY A 562 -27.87 27.03 -5.56
N VAL A 563 -26.93 26.61 -4.71
CA VAL A 563 -26.53 25.19 -4.62
C VAL A 563 -27.67 24.35 -4.04
N PRO A 564 -28.24 23.40 -4.81
CA PRO A 564 -29.41 22.65 -4.35
C PRO A 564 -29.13 21.68 -3.21
N ARG A 565 -27.93 21.08 -3.16
CA ARG A 565 -27.56 20.08 -2.16
C ARG A 565 -26.19 20.37 -1.57
N ILE A 566 -26.12 20.42 -0.24
CA ILE A 566 -24.87 20.66 0.49
C ILE A 566 -24.59 19.45 1.37
N VAL A 567 -23.39 18.92 1.28
CA VAL A 567 -22.95 17.75 2.04
C VAL A 567 -21.68 18.14 2.78
N PHE A 568 -21.73 18.17 4.10
CA PHE A 568 -20.55 18.31 4.94
C PHE A 568 -20.00 16.94 5.34
N VAL A 569 -18.69 16.85 5.51
CA VAL A 569 -18.04 15.73 6.19
C VAL A 569 -17.51 16.24 7.53
N ASN A 570 -17.92 15.63 8.63
CA ASN A 570 -17.46 16.04 9.96
C ASN A 570 -16.02 15.54 10.25
N MET A 571 -15.42 16.01 11.35
CA MET A 571 -14.02 15.74 11.67
C MET A 571 -13.87 14.64 12.71
N SER A 572 -12.90 13.75 12.52
CA SER A 572 -12.49 12.79 13.54
C SER A 572 -11.97 13.49 14.80
N THR A 573 -12.45 13.08 15.97
CA THR A 573 -12.02 13.61 17.28
C THR A 573 -10.85 12.82 17.89
N ARG A 574 -10.09 12.09 17.06
CA ARG A 574 -8.93 11.28 17.48
C ARG A 574 -7.69 12.12 17.80
N SER A 575 -7.64 13.37 17.33
CA SER A 575 -6.55 14.30 17.66
C SER A 575 -6.48 14.54 19.17
N THR A 576 -5.30 14.34 19.74
CA THR A 576 -5.01 14.70 21.14
C THR A 576 -4.57 16.14 21.30
N ASN A 577 -4.26 16.84 20.19
CA ASN A 577 -3.73 18.19 20.20
C ASN A 577 -4.83 19.26 20.09
N ARG A 578 -5.97 18.93 19.46
CA ARG A 578 -7.11 19.83 19.29
C ARG A 578 -8.41 19.01 19.30
N SER A 579 -9.41 19.48 20.04
CA SER A 579 -10.75 18.87 20.04
C SER A 579 -11.62 19.49 18.96
N TYR A 580 -12.23 18.64 18.12
CA TYR A 580 -13.16 19.05 17.05
C TYR A 580 -14.63 18.80 17.39
N ARG A 581 -14.93 18.43 18.66
CA ARG A 581 -16.31 18.15 19.11
C ARG A 581 -17.25 19.33 18.84
N ARG A 582 -16.84 20.54 19.26
CA ARG A 582 -17.64 21.76 19.05
C ARG A 582 -17.91 22.00 17.56
N SER A 583 -16.90 21.82 16.71
CA SER A 583 -17.07 21.96 15.26
C SER A 583 -18.05 20.94 14.68
N ASN A 584 -18.02 19.69 15.16
CA ASN A 584 -18.99 18.66 14.76
C ASN A 584 -20.42 18.96 15.26
N ASP A 585 -20.57 19.53 16.47
CA ASP A 585 -21.85 19.95 17.02
C ASP A 585 -22.47 21.07 16.16
N VAL A 586 -21.65 22.03 15.69
CA VAL A 586 -22.06 23.08 14.74
C VAL A 586 -22.59 22.47 13.44
N LEU A 587 -21.86 21.54 12.81
CA LEU A 587 -22.32 20.90 11.57
C LEU A 587 -23.64 20.15 11.78
N THR A 588 -23.79 19.49 12.92
CA THR A 588 -25.04 18.79 13.30
C THR A 588 -26.20 19.76 13.42
N ALA A 589 -26.00 20.90 14.09
CA ALA A 589 -27.02 21.95 14.22
C ALA A 589 -27.40 22.56 12.86
N VAL A 590 -26.42 22.80 11.99
CA VAL A 590 -26.65 23.32 10.64
C VAL A 590 -27.48 22.35 9.80
N ALA A 591 -27.18 21.05 9.85
CA ALA A 591 -27.99 20.05 9.13
C ALA A 591 -29.41 19.92 9.70
N ALA A 592 -29.58 20.02 11.02
CA ALA A 592 -30.91 20.00 11.64
C ALA A 592 -31.76 21.21 11.23
N ALA A 593 -31.15 22.37 11.00
CA ALA A 593 -31.82 23.60 10.60
C ALA A 593 -32.09 23.70 9.08
N ASN A 594 -31.41 22.90 8.25
CA ASN A 594 -31.45 23.03 6.78
C ASN A 594 -31.68 21.67 6.10
N SER A 595 -32.88 21.45 5.54
CA SER A 595 -33.27 20.17 4.92
C SER A 595 -32.46 19.80 3.67
N ASN A 596 -31.86 20.78 3.00
CA ASN A 596 -30.97 20.57 1.86
C ASN A 596 -29.52 20.27 2.27
N VAL A 597 -29.18 20.34 3.56
CA VAL A 597 -27.86 20.01 4.11
C VAL A 597 -27.83 18.58 4.64
N THR A 598 -26.71 17.89 4.47
CA THR A 598 -26.45 16.57 5.07
C THR A 598 -25.05 16.54 5.66
N VAL A 599 -24.88 15.91 6.82
CA VAL A 599 -23.56 15.68 7.42
C VAL A 599 -23.24 14.20 7.33
N LEU A 600 -22.12 13.88 6.70
CA LEU A 600 -21.53 12.54 6.68
C LEU A 600 -20.64 12.39 7.91
N ASP A 601 -20.90 11.35 8.71
CA ASP A 601 -20.25 11.16 10.00
C ASP A 601 -18.94 10.36 9.91
N TRP A 602 -17.88 11.03 9.45
CA TRP A 602 -16.53 10.47 9.44
C TRP A 602 -16.00 10.21 10.85
N ASN A 603 -16.40 11.02 11.83
CA ASN A 603 -16.01 10.83 13.22
C ASN A 603 -16.43 9.43 13.72
N ALA A 604 -17.70 9.07 13.58
CA ALA A 604 -18.18 7.75 13.94
C ALA A 604 -17.55 6.65 13.07
N ALA A 605 -17.42 6.88 11.75
CA ALA A 605 -16.83 5.91 10.83
C ALA A 605 -15.37 5.58 11.17
N SER A 606 -14.63 6.52 11.76
CA SER A 606 -13.21 6.40 12.12
C SER A 606 -12.92 6.19 13.61
N ALA A 607 -13.95 6.15 14.46
CA ALA A 607 -13.80 6.13 15.92
C ALA A 607 -13.17 4.85 16.48
N ASP A 608 -13.36 3.71 15.80
CA ASP A 608 -12.90 2.41 16.30
C ASP A 608 -11.37 2.38 16.54
N ALA A 609 -10.95 1.72 17.62
CA ALA A 609 -9.54 1.62 18.00
C ALA A 609 -8.71 0.86 16.93
N SER A 610 -9.30 -0.12 16.25
CA SER A 610 -8.66 -0.86 15.15
C SER A 610 -8.32 0.03 13.95
N LYS A 611 -9.04 1.14 13.76
CA LYS A 611 -8.82 2.11 12.67
C LYS A 611 -7.68 3.09 12.95
N THR A 612 -6.89 2.85 13.99
CA THR A 612 -5.75 3.72 14.32
C THR A 612 -4.75 3.83 13.19
N ARG A 613 -4.56 2.77 12.39
CA ARG A 613 -3.68 2.78 11.22
C ARG A 613 -4.17 3.70 10.11
N TRP A 614 -5.42 4.15 10.13
CA TRP A 614 -5.91 5.09 9.13
C TRP A 614 -5.24 6.46 9.29
N PHE A 615 -4.73 6.78 10.47
CA PHE A 615 -4.14 8.07 10.77
C PHE A 615 -2.65 7.94 11.08
N ASP A 616 -1.88 8.98 10.78
CA ASP A 616 -0.49 9.08 11.19
C ASP A 616 -0.37 9.40 12.70
N SER A 617 0.82 9.82 13.13
CA SER A 617 1.08 10.20 14.53
C SER A 617 0.28 11.43 14.98
N SER A 618 -0.11 12.33 14.07
CA SER A 618 -0.94 13.51 14.38
C SER A 618 -2.39 13.15 14.72
N LYS A 619 -2.83 11.94 14.35
CA LYS A 619 -4.24 11.49 14.44
C LYS A 619 -5.23 12.35 13.65
N VAL A 620 -4.74 13.16 12.72
CA VAL A 620 -5.53 13.98 11.79
C VAL A 620 -5.25 13.56 10.35
N HIS A 621 -3.98 13.52 9.96
CA HIS A 621 -3.60 13.15 8.60
C HIS A 621 -3.71 11.64 8.37
N LEU A 622 -4.07 11.29 7.14
CA LEU A 622 -4.38 9.92 6.76
C LEU A 622 -3.13 9.21 6.22
N THR A 623 -2.91 7.97 6.66
CA THR A 623 -1.95 7.05 6.04
C THR A 623 -2.46 6.60 4.67
N THR A 624 -1.66 5.87 3.88
CA THR A 624 -2.13 5.28 2.61
C THR A 624 -3.37 4.37 2.80
N THR A 625 -3.42 3.61 3.90
CA THR A 625 -4.62 2.83 4.27
C THR A 625 -5.80 3.75 4.56
N GLY A 626 -5.61 4.76 5.41
CA GLY A 626 -6.69 5.68 5.79
C GLY A 626 -7.22 6.49 4.62
N ARG A 627 -6.37 6.86 3.66
CA ARG A 627 -6.79 7.54 2.43
C ARG A 627 -7.71 6.66 1.59
N THR A 628 -7.35 5.39 1.40
CA THR A 628 -8.18 4.44 0.65
C THR A 628 -9.51 4.21 1.35
N GLU A 629 -9.50 3.98 2.67
CA GLU A 629 -10.72 3.71 3.43
C GLU A 629 -11.61 4.96 3.59
N TYR A 630 -11.04 6.16 3.76
CA TYR A 630 -11.80 7.42 3.79
C TYR A 630 -12.54 7.64 2.47
N VAL A 631 -11.85 7.49 1.33
CA VAL A 631 -12.47 7.68 0.02
C VAL A 631 -13.49 6.59 -0.27
N TRP A 632 -13.21 5.33 0.08
CA TRP A 632 -14.17 4.25 -0.08
C TRP A 632 -15.42 4.50 0.76
N TRP A 633 -15.26 4.86 2.03
CA TRP A 633 -16.38 5.26 2.89
C TRP A 633 -17.16 6.43 2.27
N LEU A 634 -16.48 7.51 1.87
CA LEU A 634 -17.12 8.67 1.26
C LEU A 634 -17.90 8.30 -0.01
N ARG A 635 -17.34 7.43 -0.86
CA ARG A 635 -18.03 6.88 -2.03
C ARG A 635 -19.30 6.14 -1.63
N THR A 636 -19.24 5.25 -0.64
CA THR A 636 -20.43 4.50 -0.18
C THR A 636 -21.53 5.42 0.36
N GLN A 637 -21.16 6.52 1.01
CA GLN A 637 -22.11 7.52 1.48
C GLN A 637 -22.78 8.24 0.30
N LEU A 638 -21.99 8.67 -0.70
CA LEU A 638 -22.54 9.29 -1.91
C LEU A 638 -23.42 8.32 -2.70
N ASP A 639 -23.04 7.05 -2.81
CA ASP A 639 -23.82 6.01 -3.50
C ASP A 639 -25.16 5.79 -2.77
N SER A 640 -25.16 5.78 -1.43
CA SER A 640 -26.37 5.72 -0.62
C SER A 640 -27.29 6.94 -0.85
N LEU A 641 -26.74 8.16 -0.85
CA LEU A 641 -27.50 9.37 -1.15
C LEU A 641 -28.06 9.35 -2.58
N ARG A 642 -27.30 8.83 -3.55
CA ARG A 642 -27.76 8.66 -4.94
C ARG A 642 -28.97 7.74 -5.00
N GLN A 643 -28.90 6.58 -4.34
CA GLN A 643 -29.97 5.58 -4.34
C GLN A 643 -31.24 6.11 -3.66
N GLN A 644 -31.11 6.95 -2.64
CA GLN A 644 -32.23 7.61 -1.98
C GLN A 644 -32.83 8.77 -2.80
N GLY A 645 -32.29 9.10 -3.98
CA GLY A 645 -32.72 10.25 -4.78
C GLY A 645 -32.36 11.60 -4.15
N LEU A 646 -31.43 11.61 -3.20
CA LEU A 646 -31.02 12.79 -2.43
C LEU A 646 -29.88 13.57 -3.08
N LEU A 647 -29.33 13.08 -4.19
CA LEU A 647 -28.37 13.79 -5.02
C LEU A 647 -29.07 14.34 -6.27
N PRO A 648 -29.15 15.67 -6.43
CA PRO A 648 -29.87 16.30 -7.52
C PRO A 648 -29.22 16.00 -8.87
N THR A 649 -30.07 15.89 -9.90
CA THR A 649 -29.69 15.69 -11.30
C THR A 649 -29.41 17.02 -12.02
N THR A 650 -29.92 18.14 -11.48
CA THR A 650 -29.92 19.47 -12.13
C THR A 650 -29.03 20.48 -11.41
N ALA A 651 -27.81 20.63 -11.90
CA ALA A 651 -27.37 21.91 -12.45
C ALA A 651 -27.04 21.57 -13.91
N ALA A 652 -27.90 22.01 -14.84
CA ALA A 652 -28.01 21.64 -16.26
C ALA A 652 -27.47 20.23 -16.63
N PRO A 653 -28.29 19.26 -17.10
CA PRO A 653 -27.75 18.01 -17.62
C PRO A 653 -26.79 18.35 -18.73
N ALA A 654 -25.53 18.18 -18.45
CA ALA A 654 -24.51 18.27 -19.44
C ALA A 654 -24.79 17.02 -20.30
N ALA A 655 -25.51 17.21 -21.41
CA ALA A 655 -26.06 16.13 -22.23
C ALA A 655 -24.99 15.07 -22.46
N LEU A 656 -25.35 13.79 -22.33
CA LEU A 656 -24.44 12.71 -22.68
C LEU A 656 -24.12 12.88 -24.16
N LEU A 657 -22.84 13.13 -24.48
CA LEU A 657 -22.39 13.43 -25.85
C LEU A 657 -21.97 12.12 -26.53
N PRO A 658 -22.78 11.54 -27.43
CA PRO A 658 -22.43 10.29 -28.09
C PRO A 658 -21.13 10.43 -28.85
N GLY A 659 -20.19 9.49 -28.67
CA GLY A 659 -18.91 9.51 -29.37
C GLY A 659 -17.75 10.21 -28.66
N LEU A 660 -17.91 10.58 -27.39
CA LEU A 660 -16.79 10.92 -26.50
C LEU A 660 -16.41 9.73 -25.59
N PRO A 661 -15.12 9.60 -25.19
CA PRO A 661 -13.99 10.45 -25.59
C PRO A 661 -13.49 10.18 -27.02
N LEU A 662 -12.89 11.17 -27.68
CA LEU A 662 -12.19 10.97 -28.95
C LEU A 662 -10.72 10.62 -28.75
N ALA A 663 -10.24 9.59 -29.47
CA ALA A 663 -8.87 9.10 -29.38
C ALA A 663 -8.38 8.59 -30.74
N LYS A 664 -7.12 8.14 -30.79
CA LYS A 664 -6.47 7.62 -32.00
C LYS A 664 -7.34 6.58 -32.69
N GLY A 665 -7.54 6.74 -33.99
CA GLY A 665 -8.34 5.81 -34.80
C GLY A 665 -9.83 6.12 -34.85
N HIS A 666 -10.31 7.12 -34.09
CA HIS A 666 -11.68 7.61 -34.23
C HIS A 666 -11.80 8.50 -35.48
N ALA A 667 -12.97 8.50 -36.12
CA ALA A 667 -13.22 9.29 -37.31
C ALA A 667 -14.66 9.81 -37.39
N GLY A 668 -14.89 10.84 -38.20
CA GLY A 668 -16.22 11.35 -38.54
C GLY A 668 -16.39 12.85 -38.32
N THR A 669 -17.64 13.29 -38.33
CA THR A 669 -18.02 14.72 -38.20
C THR A 669 -17.54 15.34 -36.89
N MET A 670 -17.57 14.60 -35.78
CA MET A 670 -17.04 15.05 -34.49
C MET A 670 -15.55 15.39 -34.58
N VAL A 671 -14.76 14.57 -35.27
CA VAL A 671 -13.32 14.82 -35.45
C VAL A 671 -13.08 16.03 -36.36
N LYS A 672 -13.92 16.26 -37.38
CA LYS A 672 -13.83 17.48 -38.21
C LYS A 672 -14.12 18.74 -37.42
N SER A 673 -15.13 18.71 -36.55
CA SER A 673 -15.47 19.84 -35.67
C SER A 673 -14.36 20.10 -34.66
N LEU A 674 -13.79 19.04 -34.07
CA LEU A 674 -12.60 19.12 -33.23
C LEU A 674 -11.42 19.78 -33.95
N GLN A 675 -11.06 19.31 -35.15
CA GLN A 675 -9.93 19.84 -35.91
C GLN A 675 -10.12 21.33 -36.26
N ARG A 676 -11.36 21.76 -36.56
CA ARG A 676 -11.70 23.18 -36.75
C ARG A 676 -11.50 24.01 -35.48
N SER A 677 -12.06 23.57 -34.35
CA SER A 677 -11.91 24.30 -33.09
C SER A 677 -10.46 24.33 -32.62
N LEU A 678 -9.71 23.23 -32.76
CA LEU A 678 -8.27 23.21 -32.43
C LEU A 678 -7.48 24.22 -33.26
N ASN A 679 -7.76 24.34 -34.56
CA ASN A 679 -7.11 25.37 -35.39
C ASN A 679 -7.42 26.78 -34.92
N ALA A 680 -8.67 27.05 -34.54
CA ALA A 680 -9.09 28.35 -34.04
C ALA A 680 -8.48 28.65 -32.66
N THR A 681 -8.66 27.76 -31.69
CA THR A 681 -8.24 27.93 -30.29
C THR A 681 -6.73 28.00 -30.13
N LEU A 682 -5.96 27.22 -30.90
CA LEU A 682 -4.49 27.23 -30.86
C LEU A 682 -3.88 28.22 -31.87
N GLY A 683 -4.69 29.00 -32.59
CA GLY A 683 -4.20 29.98 -33.57
C GLY A 683 -3.41 29.38 -34.74
N LEU A 684 -3.68 28.13 -35.10
CA LEU A 684 -2.94 27.41 -36.15
C LEU A 684 -3.36 27.91 -37.54
N LYS A 685 -2.43 28.56 -38.26
CA LYS A 685 -2.67 29.14 -39.60
C LYS A 685 -1.71 28.56 -40.66
N LYS A 686 -2.12 28.64 -41.93
CA LYS A 686 -1.31 28.25 -43.11
C LYS A 686 -0.75 26.83 -42.95
N LYS A 687 0.57 26.64 -43.15
CA LYS A 687 1.25 25.33 -43.07
C LYS A 687 1.20 24.66 -41.69
N LYS A 688 0.81 25.39 -40.63
CA LYS A 688 0.66 24.86 -39.26
C LYS A 688 -0.75 24.41 -38.94
N ALA A 689 -1.75 24.70 -39.79
CA ALA A 689 -3.13 24.30 -39.57
C ALA A 689 -3.28 22.77 -39.69
N LEU A 690 -4.03 22.18 -38.75
CA LEU A 690 -4.49 20.80 -38.86
C LEU A 690 -5.36 20.66 -40.12
N ARG A 691 -5.09 19.61 -40.89
CA ARG A 691 -5.99 19.19 -41.96
C ARG A 691 -7.32 18.74 -41.35
N ILE A 692 -8.44 19.24 -41.88
CA ILE A 692 -9.79 18.87 -41.44
C ILE A 692 -10.26 17.64 -42.24
N ASP A 693 -9.62 16.51 -42.00
CA ASP A 693 -9.94 15.24 -42.68
C ASP A 693 -10.94 14.37 -41.92
N GLY A 694 -11.21 14.70 -40.66
CA GLY A 694 -12.10 13.92 -39.80
C GLY A 694 -11.48 12.62 -39.31
N VAL A 695 -10.15 12.48 -39.33
CA VAL A 695 -9.43 11.33 -38.79
C VAL A 695 -8.60 11.76 -37.58
N TYR A 696 -8.80 11.09 -36.45
CA TYR A 696 -8.07 11.38 -35.21
C TYR A 696 -6.68 10.75 -35.27
N GLY A 697 -5.79 11.39 -36.01
CA GLY A 697 -4.42 10.94 -36.28
C GLY A 697 -3.37 11.59 -35.37
N ALA A 698 -2.09 11.32 -35.65
CA ALA A 698 -0.96 11.82 -34.86
C ALA A 698 -0.91 13.35 -34.74
N ALA A 699 -1.30 14.09 -35.79
CA ALA A 699 -1.35 15.55 -35.77
C ALA A 699 -2.42 16.08 -34.79
N THR A 700 -3.62 15.48 -34.80
CA THR A 700 -4.70 15.82 -33.87
C THR A 700 -4.30 15.51 -32.43
N ILE A 701 -3.66 14.36 -32.17
CA ILE A 701 -3.14 14.00 -30.83
C ILE A 701 -2.17 15.07 -30.31
N ARG A 702 -1.21 15.50 -31.15
CA ARG A 702 -0.23 16.53 -30.75
C ARG A 702 -0.92 17.86 -30.40
N ALA A 703 -1.89 18.28 -31.19
CA ALA A 703 -2.64 19.50 -30.92
C ALA A 703 -3.46 19.41 -29.63
N VAL A 704 -4.11 18.27 -29.37
CA VAL A 704 -4.86 18.04 -28.12
C VAL A 704 -3.93 18.05 -26.91
N ARG A 705 -2.76 17.40 -26.99
CA ARG A 705 -1.76 17.45 -25.92
C ARG A 705 -1.23 18.87 -25.67
N ALA A 706 -1.03 19.66 -26.73
CA ALA A 706 -0.60 21.05 -26.60
C ALA A 706 -1.67 21.90 -25.88
N LEU A 707 -2.95 21.72 -26.23
CA LEU A 707 -4.07 22.37 -25.56
C LEU A 707 -4.14 21.97 -24.07
N GLN A 708 -4.04 20.68 -23.77
CA GLN A 708 -4.08 20.15 -22.40
C GLN A 708 -2.90 20.67 -21.56
N THR A 709 -1.70 20.72 -22.16
CA THR A 709 -0.50 21.27 -21.52
C THR A 709 -0.69 22.75 -21.18
N GLY A 710 -1.21 23.55 -22.12
CA GLY A 710 -1.47 24.97 -21.89
C GLY A 710 -2.55 25.27 -20.84
N ARG A 711 -3.29 24.26 -20.37
CA ARG A 711 -4.30 24.37 -19.31
C ARG A 711 -3.88 23.70 -18.00
N SER A 712 -2.65 23.20 -17.91
CA SER A 712 -2.17 22.42 -16.75
C SER A 712 -3.06 21.21 -16.44
N TRP A 713 -3.69 20.62 -17.46
CA TRP A 713 -4.49 19.41 -17.35
C TRP A 713 -3.65 18.15 -17.57
N THR A 714 -4.17 16.98 -17.19
CA THR A 714 -3.55 15.70 -17.53
C THR A 714 -3.39 15.58 -19.05
N VAL A 715 -2.16 15.41 -19.52
CA VAL A 715 -1.83 15.38 -20.94
C VAL A 715 -2.07 13.98 -21.53
N THR A 716 -3.34 13.66 -21.78
CA THR A 716 -3.76 12.33 -22.27
C THR A 716 -3.62 12.21 -23.79
N GLY A 717 -3.77 13.32 -24.53
CA GLY A 717 -3.92 13.30 -25.99
C GLY A 717 -5.26 12.73 -26.48
N GLN A 718 -6.21 12.51 -25.56
CA GLN A 718 -7.60 12.16 -25.85
C GLN A 718 -8.48 13.38 -25.57
N VAL A 719 -9.58 13.53 -26.31
CA VAL A 719 -10.57 14.58 -26.07
C VAL A 719 -11.71 13.99 -25.27
N ASP A 720 -11.65 14.22 -23.96
CA ASP A 720 -12.73 13.99 -23.02
C ASP A 720 -13.74 15.15 -23.05
N ARG A 721 -14.75 15.08 -22.18
CA ARG A 721 -15.80 16.09 -22.07
C ARG A 721 -15.24 17.48 -21.78
N ALA A 722 -14.34 17.61 -20.81
CA ALA A 722 -13.76 18.89 -20.42
C ALA A 722 -12.98 19.54 -21.59
N THR A 723 -12.22 18.73 -22.32
CA THR A 723 -11.52 19.17 -23.54
C THR A 723 -12.51 19.58 -24.65
N TRP A 724 -13.64 18.90 -24.77
CA TRP A 724 -14.69 19.21 -25.75
C TRP A 724 -15.45 20.50 -25.43
N GLU A 725 -15.82 20.70 -24.16
CA GLU A 725 -16.50 21.91 -23.66
C GLU A 725 -15.61 23.15 -23.78
N LEU A 726 -14.33 23.01 -23.43
CA LEU A 726 -13.32 24.07 -23.61
C LEU A 726 -13.25 24.60 -25.04
N LEU A 727 -13.40 23.71 -26.02
CA LEU A 727 -13.36 24.07 -27.44
C LEU A 727 -14.65 24.72 -27.95
N GLY A 728 -15.61 25.00 -27.05
CA GLY A 728 -16.91 25.55 -27.38
C GLY A 728 -17.77 24.60 -28.21
N LEU A 729 -17.44 23.31 -28.22
CA LEU A 729 -18.10 22.33 -29.09
C LEU A 729 -19.35 21.71 -28.45
N ALA A 730 -19.53 21.84 -27.13
CA ALA A 730 -20.68 21.24 -26.43
C ALA A 730 -22.00 22.00 -26.65
N THR A 731 -21.95 23.26 -27.10
CA THR A 731 -23.13 24.13 -27.26
C THR A 731 -23.81 24.01 -28.63
N ASP A 732 -23.19 23.32 -29.61
CA ASP A 732 -23.79 23.05 -30.91
C ASP A 732 -24.23 21.57 -30.99
N PRO A 733 -25.53 21.26 -30.99
CA PRO A 733 -26.04 19.89 -31.10
C PRO A 733 -25.56 19.15 -32.36
N LYS A 734 -25.13 19.86 -33.41
CA LYS A 734 -24.66 19.25 -34.67
C LYS A 734 -23.24 18.69 -34.56
N THR A 735 -22.47 19.09 -33.55
CA THR A 735 -21.07 18.66 -33.39
C THR A 735 -20.93 17.36 -32.59
N THR A 736 -21.98 16.95 -31.86
CA THR A 736 -21.96 15.82 -30.90
C THR A 736 -22.90 14.71 -31.35
N THR A 737 -22.63 14.18 -32.54
CA THR A 737 -23.50 13.19 -33.18
C THR A 737 -22.73 12.02 -33.77
N LEU A 738 -23.35 10.85 -33.74
CA LEU A 738 -22.92 9.68 -34.52
C LEU A 738 -23.76 9.61 -35.81
N SER A 739 -23.08 9.66 -36.95
CA SER A 739 -23.70 9.72 -38.28
C SER A 739 -22.89 8.91 -39.29
N THR A 740 -23.35 8.83 -40.54
CA THR A 740 -22.65 8.05 -41.57
C THR A 740 -21.19 8.49 -41.71
N GLY A 741 -20.26 7.53 -41.59
CA GLY A 741 -18.82 7.77 -41.60
C GLY A 741 -18.18 7.93 -40.22
N SER A 742 -18.97 7.98 -39.14
CA SER A 742 -18.43 7.93 -37.77
C SER A 742 -17.76 6.57 -37.52
N VAL A 743 -16.56 6.60 -36.94
CA VAL A 743 -15.86 5.42 -36.43
C VAL A 743 -15.59 5.62 -34.95
N HIS A 744 -16.31 4.88 -34.11
CA HIS A 744 -16.26 5.00 -32.65
C HIS A 744 -16.80 3.73 -31.97
N PRO A 745 -16.25 3.29 -30.82
CA PRO A 745 -16.82 2.17 -30.04
C PRO A 745 -18.32 2.32 -29.70
N SER A 746 -18.78 3.54 -29.43
CA SER A 746 -20.21 3.85 -29.19
C SER A 746 -21.15 3.49 -30.34
N VAL A 747 -20.65 3.36 -31.57
CA VAL A 747 -21.46 2.88 -32.70
C VAL A 747 -21.87 1.42 -32.48
N ARG A 748 -21.02 0.63 -31.83
CA ARG A 748 -21.32 -0.75 -31.46
C ARG A 748 -22.47 -0.82 -30.47
N THR A 749 -22.49 0.08 -29.48
CA THR A 749 -23.58 0.24 -28.52
C THR A 749 -24.90 0.55 -29.24
N ILE A 750 -24.87 1.43 -30.24
CA ILE A 750 -26.05 1.70 -31.09
C ILE A 750 -26.48 0.45 -31.84
N HIS A 751 -25.54 -0.31 -32.44
CA HIS A 751 -25.88 -1.55 -33.15
C HIS A 751 -26.56 -2.58 -32.25
N GLN A 752 -26.06 -2.77 -31.03
CA GLN A 752 -26.64 -3.67 -30.04
C GLN A 752 -28.03 -3.20 -29.61
N ALA A 753 -28.18 -1.90 -29.32
CA ALA A 753 -29.46 -1.32 -28.94
C ALA A 753 -30.51 -1.42 -30.06
N LEU A 754 -30.13 -1.11 -31.30
CA LEU A 754 -30.99 -1.25 -32.48
C LEU A 754 -31.37 -2.71 -32.73
N ALA A 755 -30.44 -3.66 -32.56
CA ALA A 755 -30.75 -5.08 -32.72
C ALA A 755 -31.86 -5.52 -31.76
N LYS A 756 -31.78 -5.06 -30.51
CA LYS A 756 -32.74 -5.36 -29.45
C LYS A 756 -34.09 -4.68 -29.68
N VAL A 757 -34.09 -3.35 -29.85
CA VAL A 757 -35.32 -2.54 -30.02
C VAL A 757 -36.05 -2.87 -31.31
N LEU A 758 -35.33 -3.14 -32.39
CA LEU A 758 -35.95 -3.47 -33.68
C LEU A 758 -36.23 -4.97 -33.83
N LYS A 759 -35.74 -5.81 -32.92
CA LYS A 759 -35.81 -7.28 -32.99
C LYS A 759 -35.27 -7.82 -34.31
N ARG A 760 -34.09 -7.33 -34.72
CA ARG A 760 -33.42 -7.73 -35.98
C ARG A 760 -31.94 -7.95 -35.75
N LYS A 761 -31.32 -8.83 -36.54
CA LYS A 761 -29.87 -9.02 -36.52
C LYS A 761 -29.18 -7.78 -37.10
N VAL A 762 -28.30 -7.16 -36.32
CA VAL A 762 -27.48 -6.02 -36.76
C VAL A 762 -26.02 -6.39 -36.55
N ALA A 763 -25.18 -6.20 -37.57
CA ALA A 763 -23.76 -6.46 -37.47
C ALA A 763 -23.10 -5.46 -36.52
N SER A 764 -22.46 -5.97 -35.47
CA SER A 764 -21.86 -5.17 -34.40
C SER A 764 -20.45 -4.69 -34.79
N THR A 765 -20.36 -3.52 -35.44
CA THR A 765 -19.09 -2.87 -35.81
C THR A 765 -18.90 -1.54 -35.08
N ASN A 766 -17.69 -0.98 -35.15
CA ASN A 766 -17.39 0.38 -34.69
C ASN A 766 -17.68 1.46 -35.75
N SER A 767 -18.22 1.10 -36.92
CA SER A 767 -18.40 2.02 -38.05
C SER A 767 -19.88 2.27 -38.32
N TYR A 768 -20.25 3.55 -38.41
CA TYR A 768 -21.62 3.97 -38.65
C TYR A 768 -21.86 4.05 -40.16
N SER A 769 -22.60 3.09 -40.69
CA SER A 769 -22.85 2.93 -42.12
C SER A 769 -24.17 3.57 -42.57
N LYS A 770 -24.40 3.65 -43.90
CA LYS A 770 -25.72 4.02 -44.45
C LYS A 770 -26.83 3.06 -44.01
N ALA A 771 -26.50 1.78 -43.79
CA ALA A 771 -27.44 0.80 -43.24
C ALA A 771 -27.78 1.11 -41.78
N THR A 772 -26.79 1.48 -40.96
CA THR A 772 -26.98 1.95 -39.58
C THR A 772 -27.90 3.17 -39.54
N ALA A 773 -27.69 4.15 -40.42
CA ALA A 773 -28.55 5.34 -40.54
C ALA A 773 -30.01 4.97 -40.82
N THR A 774 -30.25 3.97 -41.66
CA THR A 774 -31.60 3.50 -42.02
C THR A 774 -32.29 2.84 -40.83
N LEU A 775 -31.57 2.04 -40.05
CA LEU A 775 -32.08 1.46 -38.81
C LEU A 775 -32.41 2.54 -37.77
N VAL A 776 -31.56 3.56 -37.65
CA VAL A 776 -31.81 4.71 -36.76
C VAL A 776 -33.04 5.49 -37.18
N ARG A 777 -33.25 5.76 -38.48
CA ARG A 777 -34.51 6.39 -38.95
C ARG A 777 -35.74 5.56 -38.59
N THR A 778 -35.65 4.24 -38.75
CA THR A 778 -36.74 3.32 -38.38
C THR A 778 -37.05 3.41 -36.89
N PHE A 779 -36.03 3.45 -36.05
CA PHE A 779 -36.19 3.65 -34.61
C PHE A 779 -36.77 5.02 -34.27
N GLN A 780 -36.20 6.11 -34.81
CA GLN A 780 -36.66 7.48 -34.57
C GLN A 780 -38.14 7.64 -34.93
N GLN A 781 -38.56 7.07 -36.06
CA GLN A 781 -39.97 7.05 -36.45
C GLN A 781 -40.86 6.33 -35.43
N ARG A 782 -40.43 5.16 -34.92
CA ARG A 782 -41.17 4.42 -33.87
C ARG A 782 -41.22 5.14 -32.53
N ALA A 783 -40.14 5.85 -32.20
CA ALA A 783 -39.99 6.60 -30.96
C ALA A 783 -40.54 8.02 -31.03
N GLN A 784 -41.18 8.41 -32.14
CA GLN A 784 -41.72 9.76 -32.39
C GLN A 784 -40.66 10.87 -32.24
N LEU A 785 -39.42 10.58 -32.64
CA LEU A 785 -38.31 11.53 -32.70
C LEU A 785 -38.14 12.10 -34.12
N PRO A 786 -37.47 13.26 -34.29
CA PRO A 786 -37.08 13.74 -35.61
C PRO A 786 -36.31 12.67 -36.41
N VAL A 787 -36.79 12.35 -37.61
CA VAL A 787 -36.27 11.25 -38.44
C VAL A 787 -35.05 11.71 -39.25
N THR A 788 -33.91 11.88 -38.57
CA THR A 788 -32.67 12.40 -39.17
C THR A 788 -31.74 11.30 -39.66
N GLY A 789 -31.84 10.09 -39.09
CA GLY A 789 -30.86 9.02 -39.28
C GLY A 789 -29.51 9.32 -38.64
N VAL A 790 -29.48 10.29 -37.73
CA VAL A 790 -28.32 10.72 -36.94
C VAL A 790 -28.62 10.44 -35.47
N VAL A 791 -27.64 9.93 -34.73
CA VAL A 791 -27.78 9.71 -33.29
C VAL A 791 -27.19 10.91 -32.56
N ASP A 792 -28.06 11.84 -32.18
CA ASP A 792 -27.80 12.93 -31.24
C ASP A 792 -28.05 12.49 -29.79
N GLY A 793 -27.84 13.38 -28.82
CA GLY A 793 -28.01 13.08 -27.40
C GLY A 793 -29.43 12.57 -27.05
N THR A 794 -30.45 13.15 -27.69
CA THR A 794 -31.86 12.74 -27.49
C THR A 794 -32.12 11.35 -28.08
N THR A 795 -31.72 11.10 -29.32
CA THR A 795 -31.87 9.80 -29.98
C THR A 795 -31.11 8.71 -29.23
N TRP A 796 -29.90 9.02 -28.77
CA TRP A 796 -29.10 8.10 -27.95
C TRP A 796 -29.85 7.70 -26.67
N ALA A 797 -30.27 8.69 -25.88
CA ALA A 797 -30.91 8.46 -24.60
C ALA A 797 -32.18 7.61 -24.74
N VAL A 798 -33.04 7.94 -25.70
CA VAL A 798 -34.29 7.20 -25.93
C VAL A 798 -34.00 5.80 -26.47
N LEU A 799 -33.04 5.63 -27.38
CA LEU A 799 -32.68 4.31 -27.94
C LEU A 799 -32.13 3.37 -26.88
N THR A 800 -31.17 3.83 -26.07
CA THR A 800 -30.56 2.98 -25.04
C THR A 800 -31.53 2.67 -23.90
N ALA A 801 -32.37 3.63 -23.50
CA ALA A 801 -33.42 3.39 -22.51
C ALA A 801 -34.47 2.39 -23.02
N THR A 802 -34.86 2.49 -24.29
CA THR A 802 -35.80 1.53 -24.90
C THR A 802 -35.18 0.15 -25.01
N ALA A 803 -33.90 0.05 -25.38
CA ALA A 803 -33.17 -1.21 -25.44
C ALA A 803 -33.02 -1.87 -24.07
N ALA A 804 -32.86 -1.09 -23.00
CA ALA A 804 -32.80 -1.64 -21.64
C ALA A 804 -34.13 -2.27 -21.18
N ARG A 805 -35.26 -1.79 -21.70
CA ARG A 805 -36.62 -2.25 -21.33
C ARG A 805 -37.21 -3.33 -22.23
N THR A 806 -36.64 -3.52 -23.42
CA THR A 806 -36.99 -4.60 -24.38
C THR A 806 -36.12 -5.82 -24.16
#